data_AF-A0AAD8YMD7-F1
#
_entry.id   AF-A0AAD8YMD7-F1
#
_cell.length_a   1.000
_cell.length_b   1.000
_cell.length_c   1.000
_cell.angle_alpha   90.00
_cell.angle_beta   90.00
_cell.angle_gamma   90.00
#
_symmetry.space_group_name_H-M   'P 1'
#
loop_
_entity.id
_entity.type
_entity.pdbx_description
1 polymer ?
#
loop_
_entity_poly.entity_id
_entity_poly.type
_entity_poly.pdbx_seq_one_letter_code
_entity_poly.pdbx_strand_id
1 'polypeptide(L)'
;MVFDFQLLLFIIVAAAFSNIVKAQPTSTPYEVKTCVVNFVGESCLTDLLPVANPIRYQTQPVTNPNACEDTVGQRGSLSFVDIALPTNQVLYVEVTTNVEGQENVGIDNFHVRPSRLTEPWGTPTVEFNLASFYIADTGQFSVEFASSDIWKDLQRAQNFDALMLFVNPPMDPIPSDAVLIEEDITQFDNVGGGQLARTLGAGKYYFSAAQTYDWGQDVVYHVMDDTEVYFEQNSYVKARIIQTKQKVNNVLIRGYGVLDNAYSPTEYDIPGESDDGSRQAIHILGKNIEISGLSIVNTLKECGEFGYALNINANWAPVAVSPADSLGVFEAGELQNGNPPYKARPAHCQDFNMDDTQNTDFTNCPTSQNDHSGQDGINAGKYGTVTDSFVRVVDDALKPWDSGAHYERITVWQLGLGWPINLGWWGWTQDDVGTSVENVYLIHNQNWMTSNDWPTTNSGQCVVGGVYGSSSVKSNYRIHNIFVETACSCAVGLEINKAAFSRHLTPQGCVGSIKNMSITNMFFDEEFFTGGATRTNNFLRGERNPGSLCTGDFEGKISDLTISGDVNGRALSRSDFIVPRKFVGTVPNLVFESVTVDPPSTTTSTSTTSTTSSTTTTTTELPPTTTTTTTTSTTTPITTTTTTTTSTSTTVTTTPSNKVRVKIVIETPYDPTKVSWKVKIGSTNIVTGKASTMTSTNSGYETFVDLDAGIRYKFVVIDNNTIKDTFWEVLRGSNVLVDGDCNCRKEVKYFTL
;
A
#
# COMPACT_ATOMS: atom_id res chain seq x y z
N MET A 1 45.90 -42.27 -5.35
CA MET A 1 45.59 -41.87 -6.73
C MET A 1 45.19 -40.41 -6.66
N VAL A 2 45.96 -39.56 -7.34
CA VAL A 2 45.89 -38.09 -7.34
C VAL A 2 44.93 -37.62 -8.43
N PHE A 3 44.22 -36.52 -8.16
CA PHE A 3 43.70 -35.40 -8.99
C PHE A 3 42.36 -34.93 -8.37
N ASP A 4 42.13 -33.75 -7.79
CA ASP A 4 42.60 -32.34 -7.93
C ASP A 4 41.72 -31.46 -8.86
N PHE A 5 41.16 -30.39 -8.25
CA PHE A 5 40.52 -29.13 -8.69
C PHE A 5 39.30 -29.01 -9.64
N GLN A 6 38.31 -28.22 -9.17
CA GLN A 6 37.71 -27.01 -9.81
C GLN A 6 37.29 -26.06 -8.65
N LEU A 7 37.90 -24.91 -8.34
CA LEU A 7 38.04 -23.62 -9.03
C LEU A 7 36.73 -23.09 -9.65
N LEU A 8 35.98 -22.28 -8.89
CA LEU A 8 34.95 -21.39 -9.43
C LEU A 8 35.53 -19.97 -9.51
N LEU A 9 35.75 -19.52 -10.74
CA LEU A 9 36.21 -18.20 -11.12
C LEU A 9 35.00 -17.29 -11.30
N PHE A 10 34.85 -16.24 -10.48
CA PHE A 10 33.91 -15.16 -10.79
C PHE A 10 34.55 -14.22 -11.83
N ILE A 11 34.02 -14.24 -13.05
CA ILE A 11 34.30 -13.23 -14.07
C ILE A 11 33.28 -12.11 -13.86
N ILE A 12 33.77 -10.92 -13.48
CA ILE A 12 32.97 -9.69 -13.55
C ILE A 12 32.93 -9.27 -15.02
N VAL A 13 31.81 -9.52 -15.69
CA VAL A 13 31.49 -8.90 -16.98
C VAL A 13 30.65 -7.67 -16.68
N ALA A 14 31.29 -6.50 -16.71
CA ALA A 14 30.58 -5.22 -16.70
C ALA A 14 29.83 -5.07 -18.03
N ALA A 15 28.52 -5.32 -18.02
CA ALA A 15 27.64 -4.90 -19.09
C ALA A 15 27.28 -3.43 -18.87
N ALA A 16 27.56 -2.60 -19.88
CA ALA A 16 27.21 -1.19 -19.89
C ALA A 16 25.68 -1.05 -19.98
N PHE A 17 25.04 -0.65 -18.88
CA PHE A 17 23.66 -0.19 -18.88
C PHE A 17 23.63 1.27 -19.31
N SER A 18 23.13 1.53 -20.52
CA SER A 18 22.65 2.84 -20.92
C SER A 18 21.13 2.83 -20.81
N ASN A 19 20.59 3.47 -19.78
CA ASN A 19 19.35 4.26 -19.81
C ASN A 19 19.15 4.95 -18.45
N ILE A 20 19.35 6.27 -18.49
CA ILE A 20 18.95 7.34 -17.54
C ILE A 20 18.40 6.89 -16.18
N VAL A 21 19.27 6.35 -15.33
CA VAL A 21 19.17 6.54 -13.87
C VAL A 21 19.77 7.92 -13.61
N LYS A 22 19.01 8.86 -13.02
CA LYS A 22 19.65 10.08 -12.44
C LYS A 22 20.80 9.58 -11.59
N ALA A 23 22.03 10.04 -11.88
CA ALA A 23 23.23 9.59 -11.20
C ALA A 23 22.94 9.37 -9.70
N GLN A 24 23.02 8.11 -9.26
CA GLN A 24 23.01 7.80 -7.84
C GLN A 24 24.00 8.75 -7.16
N PRO A 25 23.64 9.39 -6.04
CA PRO A 25 24.60 10.21 -5.31
C PRO A 25 25.88 9.39 -5.14
N THR A 26 27.04 10.02 -5.36
CA THR A 26 28.34 9.34 -5.41
C THR A 26 28.74 8.66 -4.09
N SER A 27 27.94 8.86 -3.04
CA SER A 27 27.99 8.18 -1.75
C SER A 27 26.57 7.81 -1.33
N THR A 28 26.37 6.57 -0.87
CA THR A 28 25.12 6.18 -0.19
C THR A 28 25.01 6.93 1.13
N PRO A 29 23.79 7.32 1.57
CA PRO A 29 23.61 8.03 2.83
C PRO A 29 24.05 7.22 4.05
N TYR A 30 23.99 5.89 3.93
CA TYR A 30 24.40 4.95 4.96
C TYR A 30 25.34 3.88 4.41
N GLU A 31 26.22 3.37 5.26
CA GLU A 31 26.96 2.12 5.07
C GLU A 31 26.62 1.20 6.24
N VAL A 32 26.19 -0.04 5.95
CA VAL A 32 25.82 -1.03 6.97
C VAL A 32 26.74 -2.23 6.83
N LYS A 33 27.36 -2.63 7.95
CA LYS A 33 28.13 -3.87 8.07
C LYS A 33 27.56 -4.74 9.16
N THR A 34 27.64 -6.04 8.97
CA THR A 34 27.16 -6.99 9.97
C THR A 34 28.12 -8.16 10.14
N CYS A 35 28.06 -8.76 11.31
CA CYS A 35 28.52 -10.13 11.53
C CYS A 35 27.48 -10.87 12.37
N VAL A 36 27.51 -12.20 12.30
CA VAL A 36 26.65 -13.04 13.12
C VAL A 36 27.45 -13.61 14.28
N VAL A 37 26.91 -13.48 15.48
CA VAL A 37 27.49 -13.95 16.75
C VAL A 37 26.50 -14.85 17.50
N ASN A 38 26.95 -15.54 18.54
CA ASN A 38 26.13 -16.52 19.27
C ASN A 38 25.32 -15.88 20.39
N PHE A 39 25.78 -14.76 20.96
CA PHE A 39 25.09 -14.05 22.04
C PHE A 39 25.44 -12.56 22.07
N VAL A 40 24.55 -11.76 22.67
CA VAL A 40 24.77 -10.33 22.90
C VAL A 40 26.03 -10.10 23.73
N GLY A 41 26.91 -9.22 23.26
CA GLY A 41 28.19 -8.90 23.90
C GLY A 41 29.40 -9.70 23.37
N GLU A 42 29.19 -10.68 22.48
CA GLU A 42 30.27 -11.34 21.75
C GLU A 42 30.80 -10.43 20.64
N SER A 43 32.11 -10.20 20.60
CA SER A 43 32.76 -9.46 19.51
C SER A 43 32.77 -10.26 18.21
N CYS A 44 32.62 -9.58 17.06
CA CYS A 44 32.86 -10.19 15.76
C CYS A 44 34.29 -10.75 15.66
N LEU A 45 34.43 -12.08 15.56
CA LEU A 45 35.72 -12.76 15.37
C LEU A 45 36.20 -12.72 13.91
N THR A 46 35.29 -12.50 12.98
CA THR A 46 35.56 -12.29 11.55
C THR A 46 35.47 -10.81 11.22
N ASP A 47 36.16 -10.39 10.15
CA ASP A 47 35.99 -9.06 9.58
C ASP A 47 34.50 -8.81 9.32
N LEU A 48 34.02 -7.64 9.72
CA LEU A 48 32.67 -7.18 9.42
C LEU A 48 32.48 -7.14 7.91
N LEU A 49 31.44 -7.84 7.45
CA LEU A 49 31.12 -7.87 6.03
C LEU A 49 30.09 -6.78 5.75
N PRO A 50 30.24 -6.04 4.63
CA PRO A 50 29.12 -5.26 4.10
C PRO A 50 27.90 -6.17 3.98
N VAL A 51 26.72 -5.64 4.30
CA VAL A 51 25.48 -6.40 4.07
C VAL A 51 25.45 -6.85 2.61
N ALA A 52 25.18 -8.14 2.39
CA ALA A 52 25.22 -8.74 1.06
C ALA A 52 24.21 -8.09 0.10
N ASN A 53 23.14 -7.51 0.65
CA ASN A 53 22.10 -6.81 -0.08
C ASN A 53 22.41 -5.31 -0.21
N PRO A 54 22.17 -4.72 -1.38
CA PRO A 54 22.32 -3.28 -1.54
C PRO A 54 21.35 -2.54 -0.64
N ILE A 55 21.85 -1.50 0.04
CA ILE A 55 20.99 -0.53 0.72
C ILE A 55 20.15 0.14 -0.36
N ARG A 56 18.83 0.02 -0.24
CA ARG A 56 17.91 0.69 -1.15
C ARG A 56 17.70 2.11 -0.63
N TYR A 57 17.91 3.07 -1.52
CA TYR A 57 17.77 4.48 -1.23
C TYR A 57 16.59 5.04 -2.02
N GLN A 58 15.57 5.53 -1.33
CA GLN A 58 14.39 6.11 -1.96
C GLN A 58 14.34 7.62 -1.69
N THR A 59 14.61 8.40 -2.73
CA THR A 59 14.50 9.87 -2.69
C THR A 59 13.08 10.34 -2.95
N GLN A 60 12.64 11.36 -2.23
CA GLN A 60 11.41 12.10 -2.55
C GLN A 60 11.48 12.77 -3.93
N PRO A 61 10.39 12.75 -4.74
CA PRO A 61 10.25 13.62 -5.90
C PRO A 61 10.20 15.10 -5.46
N VAL A 62 11.21 15.88 -5.84
CA VAL A 62 11.40 17.29 -5.42
C VAL A 62 10.40 18.27 -6.07
N THR A 63 9.43 17.81 -6.85
CA THR A 63 8.80 18.66 -7.87
C THR A 63 7.27 18.72 -7.77
N ASN A 64 6.73 19.36 -6.71
CA ASN A 64 5.69 20.40 -6.76
C ASN A 64 5.01 20.57 -5.37
N PRO A 65 5.45 21.52 -4.53
CA PRO A 65 4.96 21.67 -3.15
C PRO A 65 3.54 22.23 -3.00
N ASN A 66 2.74 22.36 -4.07
CA ASN A 66 1.47 23.11 -4.03
C ASN A 66 0.24 22.35 -4.56
N ALA A 67 0.33 21.08 -4.94
CA ALA A 67 -0.73 20.44 -5.72
C ALA A 67 -1.56 19.37 -4.98
N CYS A 68 -1.23 19.04 -3.73
CA CYS A 68 -1.73 17.82 -3.08
C CYS A 68 -2.09 18.15 -1.64
N GLU A 69 -3.20 17.59 -1.15
CA GLU A 69 -3.70 17.77 0.24
C GLU A 69 -2.61 17.46 1.28
N ASP A 70 -1.60 16.66 0.91
CA ASP A 70 -0.56 16.09 1.76
C ASP A 70 0.89 16.54 1.48
N THR A 71 1.11 17.84 1.31
CA THR A 71 2.47 18.43 1.35
C THR A 71 3.15 18.33 2.73
N VAL A 72 2.51 17.64 3.68
CA VAL A 72 3.00 17.34 5.03
C VAL A 72 3.80 16.02 5.09
N GLY A 73 3.83 15.22 4.01
CA GLY A 73 4.72 14.04 3.89
C GLY A 73 6.20 14.42 4.05
N GLN A 74 6.99 13.57 4.71
CA GLN A 74 8.40 13.88 5.00
C GLN A 74 9.20 14.05 3.68
N ARG A 75 9.88 15.19 3.54
CA ARG A 75 10.87 15.48 2.48
C ARG A 75 12.17 14.65 2.58
N GLY A 76 12.43 14.05 3.73
CA GLY A 76 13.56 13.18 4.00
C GLY A 76 13.43 11.87 3.22
N SER A 77 14.57 11.23 2.97
CA SER A 77 14.60 9.92 2.34
C SER A 77 14.35 8.80 3.36
N LEU A 78 13.87 7.66 2.86
CA LEU A 78 13.95 6.40 3.59
C LEU A 78 14.98 5.52 2.89
N SER A 79 15.97 5.07 3.64
CA SER A 79 16.87 4.00 3.26
C SER A 79 16.43 2.73 3.97
N PHE A 80 16.49 1.58 3.30
CA PHE A 80 16.23 0.31 3.96
C PHE A 80 17.10 -0.81 3.40
N VAL A 81 17.30 -1.85 4.21
CA VAL A 81 18.03 -3.05 3.81
C VAL A 81 17.46 -4.28 4.52
N ASP A 82 17.28 -5.35 3.75
CA ASP A 82 16.92 -6.68 4.26
C ASP A 82 18.17 -7.44 4.73
N ILE A 83 18.10 -8.04 5.91
CA ILE A 83 19.18 -8.82 6.51
C ILE A 83 18.59 -10.13 7.02
N ALA A 84 19.17 -11.27 6.62
CA ALA A 84 18.76 -12.55 7.18
C ALA A 84 19.46 -12.79 8.53
N LEU A 85 18.70 -13.10 9.58
CA LEU A 85 19.19 -13.53 10.88
C LEU A 85 19.04 -15.05 11.01
N PRO A 86 20.15 -15.82 11.10
CA PRO A 86 20.05 -17.25 11.34
C PRO A 86 19.39 -17.55 12.70
N THR A 87 18.64 -18.65 12.76
CA THR A 87 17.91 -19.05 13.96
C THR A 87 18.84 -19.20 15.17
N ASN A 88 18.44 -18.63 16.32
CA ASN A 88 19.20 -18.63 17.57
C ASN A 88 20.58 -17.95 17.49
N GLN A 89 20.75 -16.99 16.58
CA GLN A 89 21.95 -16.17 16.51
C GLN A 89 21.61 -14.70 16.80
N VAL A 90 22.64 -13.87 16.91
CA VAL A 90 22.55 -12.42 17.13
C VAL A 90 23.32 -11.73 16.01
N LEU A 91 22.81 -10.63 15.50
CA LEU A 91 23.54 -9.74 14.60
C LEU A 91 24.28 -8.69 15.42
N TYR A 92 25.58 -8.56 15.21
CA TYR A 92 26.30 -7.33 15.55
C TYR A 92 26.31 -6.46 14.30
N VAL A 93 25.86 -5.21 14.45
CA VAL A 93 25.63 -4.26 13.37
C VAL A 93 26.51 -3.04 13.58
N GLU A 94 27.15 -2.58 12.50
CA GLU A 94 27.77 -1.26 12.42
C GLU A 94 27.10 -0.44 11.33
N VAL A 95 26.75 0.80 11.66
CA VAL A 95 26.15 1.75 10.74
C VAL A 95 27.00 3.01 10.71
N THR A 96 27.45 3.40 9.52
CA THR A 96 28.07 4.71 9.26
C THR A 96 27.04 5.60 8.56
N THR A 97 26.82 6.82 9.06
CA THR A 97 26.03 7.84 8.37
C THR A 97 26.93 8.80 7.59
N ASN A 98 26.47 9.17 6.39
CA ASN A 98 27.03 10.22 5.54
C ASN A 98 26.01 11.36 5.31
N VAL A 99 24.88 11.34 6.03
CA VAL A 99 23.84 12.36 5.94
C VAL A 99 24.29 13.60 6.71
N GLU A 100 24.43 14.72 6.01
CA GLU A 100 24.81 16.01 6.61
C GLU A 100 23.83 16.43 7.73
N GLY A 101 24.37 16.78 8.90
CA GLY A 101 23.60 17.16 10.08
C GLY A 101 23.09 15.99 10.93
N GLN A 102 23.34 14.74 10.51
CA GLN A 102 23.12 13.54 11.32
C GLN A 102 24.42 12.95 11.86
N GLU A 103 25.56 13.58 11.59
CA GLU A 103 26.80 13.30 12.29
C GLU A 103 26.84 13.92 13.71
N ASN A 104 27.66 13.33 14.57
CA ASN A 104 28.07 13.80 15.89
C ASN A 104 26.93 13.99 16.88
N VAL A 105 25.91 13.14 16.79
CA VAL A 105 24.73 13.22 17.67
C VAL A 105 25.05 12.82 19.12
N GLY A 106 26.07 11.97 19.31
CA GLY A 106 26.41 11.41 20.63
C GLY A 106 25.43 10.31 21.06
N ILE A 107 25.77 9.59 22.13
CA ILE A 107 25.02 8.38 22.54
C ILE A 107 23.56 8.67 22.93
N ASP A 108 23.29 9.81 23.56
CA ASP A 108 21.94 10.18 24.01
C ASP A 108 21.00 10.56 22.86
N ASN A 109 21.53 10.72 21.65
CA ASN A 109 20.78 11.09 20.43
C ASN A 109 20.97 10.04 19.32
N PHE A 110 21.29 8.80 19.71
CA PHE A 110 21.28 7.65 18.82
C PHE A 110 20.24 6.65 19.31
N HIS A 111 19.36 6.22 18.41
CA HIS A 111 18.28 5.30 18.74
C HIS A 111 18.23 4.13 17.76
N VAL A 112 17.88 2.95 18.29
CA VAL A 112 17.48 1.79 17.48
C VAL A 112 16.07 1.41 17.90
N ARG A 113 15.08 1.84 17.12
CA ARG A 113 13.66 1.67 17.45
C ARG A 113 13.09 0.41 16.81
N PRO A 114 12.15 -0.34 17.43
CA PRO A 114 11.56 -0.07 18.74
C PRO A 114 12.57 -0.23 19.89
N SER A 115 12.78 0.84 20.65
CA SER A 115 13.78 0.92 21.72
C SER A 115 13.49 -0.12 22.79
N ARG A 116 12.20 -0.38 23.02
CA ARG A 116 11.74 -1.40 23.95
C ARG A 116 12.24 -2.80 23.59
N LEU A 117 12.34 -3.14 22.30
CA LEU A 117 12.89 -4.42 21.86
C LEU A 117 14.42 -4.46 21.96
N THR A 118 15.08 -3.32 21.78
CA THR A 118 16.54 -3.25 21.61
C THR A 118 17.30 -2.95 22.89
N GLU A 119 16.70 -2.26 23.86
CA GLU A 119 17.29 -1.94 25.17
C GLU A 119 17.87 -3.16 25.91
N PRO A 120 17.19 -4.34 25.95
CA PRO A 120 17.75 -5.53 26.57
C PRO A 120 19.05 -6.03 25.93
N TRP A 121 19.37 -5.60 24.71
CA TRP A 121 20.56 -6.02 23.97
C TRP A 121 21.79 -5.15 24.25
N GLY A 122 21.66 -4.20 25.19
CA GLY A 122 22.75 -3.37 25.69
C GLY A 122 22.82 -2.00 25.03
N THR A 123 23.76 -1.19 25.53
CA THR A 123 23.94 0.18 25.05
C THR A 123 24.76 0.20 23.76
N PRO A 124 24.32 0.94 22.72
CA PRO A 124 25.12 1.12 21.52
C PRO A 124 26.46 1.81 21.82
N THR A 125 27.47 1.57 20.98
CA THR A 125 28.67 2.41 20.95
C THR A 125 28.49 3.43 19.83
N VAL A 126 28.67 4.72 20.13
CA VAL A 126 28.46 5.80 19.17
C VAL A 126 29.70 6.68 19.11
N GLU A 127 30.25 6.83 17.91
CA GLU A 127 31.33 7.75 17.58
C GLU A 127 30.81 8.89 16.68
N PHE A 128 31.70 9.64 16.04
CA PHE A 128 31.34 10.83 15.26
C PHE A 128 30.25 10.54 14.20
N ASN A 129 30.41 9.51 13.37
CA ASN A 129 29.42 9.18 12.34
C ASN A 129 29.19 7.67 12.23
N LEU A 130 29.61 6.93 13.26
CA LEU A 130 29.56 5.47 13.32
C LEU A 130 28.85 5.06 14.60
N ALA A 131 27.96 4.08 14.50
CA ALA A 131 27.37 3.43 15.65
C ALA A 131 27.44 1.91 15.52
N SER A 132 27.60 1.21 16.64
CA SER A 132 27.55 -0.24 16.70
C SER A 132 26.64 -0.76 17.81
N PHE A 133 25.92 -1.83 17.54
CA PHE A 133 24.89 -2.40 18.42
C PHE A 133 24.56 -3.85 18.06
N TYR A 134 23.77 -4.50 18.91
CA TYR A 134 23.29 -5.86 18.68
C TYR A 134 21.82 -5.87 18.27
N ILE A 135 21.43 -6.82 17.43
CA ILE A 135 20.04 -7.21 17.17
C ILE A 135 19.93 -8.70 17.45
N ALA A 136 19.18 -9.09 18.48
CA ALA A 136 19.09 -10.48 18.92
C ALA A 136 17.79 -11.18 18.50
N ASP A 137 16.93 -10.51 17.73
CA ASP A 137 15.67 -11.06 17.25
C ASP A 137 15.35 -10.57 15.84
N THR A 138 14.44 -11.27 15.17
CA THR A 138 13.85 -10.79 13.91
C THR A 138 12.90 -9.63 14.18
N GLY A 139 12.77 -8.72 13.22
CA GLY A 139 11.91 -7.55 13.31
C GLY A 139 12.34 -6.43 12.38
N GLN A 140 11.68 -5.28 12.51
CA GLN A 140 11.95 -4.11 11.68
C GLN A 140 12.39 -2.96 12.57
N PHE A 141 13.62 -2.49 12.33
CA PHE A 141 14.29 -1.56 13.23
C PHE A 141 14.64 -0.25 12.51
N SER A 142 14.28 0.89 13.10
CA SER A 142 14.77 2.19 12.65
C SER A 142 16.08 2.52 13.36
N VAL A 143 17.10 2.89 12.60
CA VAL A 143 18.40 3.35 13.12
C VAL A 143 18.49 4.85 12.91
N GLU A 144 18.56 5.58 14.01
CA GLU A 144 18.40 7.03 14.00
C GLU A 144 19.61 7.71 14.60
N PHE A 145 20.28 8.52 13.79
CA PHE A 145 21.24 9.52 14.27
C PHE A 145 20.50 10.85 14.43
N ALA A 146 19.66 10.95 15.46
CA ALA A 146 18.87 12.13 15.71
C ALA A 146 18.54 12.33 17.19
N SER A 147 18.54 13.59 17.61
CA SER A 147 17.95 13.99 18.89
C SER A 147 16.44 13.77 18.89
N SER A 148 15.85 13.31 19.99
CA SER A 148 14.38 13.17 20.13
C SER A 148 13.60 14.46 19.83
N ASP A 149 14.20 15.63 20.05
CA ASP A 149 13.58 16.93 19.74
C ASP A 149 13.31 17.15 18.25
N ILE A 150 13.93 16.37 17.35
CA ILE A 150 13.65 16.44 15.92
C ILE A 150 12.18 16.14 15.64
N TRP A 151 11.60 15.20 16.40
CA TRP A 151 10.23 14.70 16.24
C TRP A 151 9.16 15.65 16.79
N LYS A 152 9.56 16.77 17.39
CA LYS A 152 8.69 17.88 17.83
C LYS A 152 8.72 19.08 16.88
N ASP A 153 9.60 19.05 15.89
CA ASP A 153 9.75 20.08 14.87
C ASP A 153 9.35 19.50 13.52
N LEU A 154 8.21 19.96 13.00
CA LEU A 154 7.68 19.51 11.71
C LEU A 154 8.73 19.58 10.60
N GLN A 155 9.45 20.71 10.48
CA GLN A 155 10.40 20.89 9.40
C GLN A 155 11.59 19.94 9.54
N ARG A 156 12.11 19.75 10.75
CA ARG A 156 13.24 18.84 10.95
C ARG A 156 12.81 17.38 10.81
N ALA A 157 11.68 16.98 11.39
CA ALA A 157 11.14 15.63 11.24
C ALA A 157 10.82 15.30 9.78
N GLN A 158 10.35 16.29 9.01
CA GLN A 158 10.14 16.15 7.58
C GLN A 158 11.43 16.03 6.80
N ASN A 159 12.57 16.57 7.21
CA ASN A 159 13.82 16.48 6.45
C ASN A 159 14.76 15.37 6.98
N PHE A 160 14.29 14.54 7.90
CA PHE A 160 15.10 13.46 8.46
C PHE A 160 15.23 12.31 7.47
N ASP A 161 16.45 11.96 7.12
CA ASP A 161 16.76 10.76 6.34
C ASP A 161 16.84 9.56 7.28
N ALA A 162 15.98 8.58 7.11
CA ALA A 162 15.89 7.42 8.00
C ALA A 162 16.57 6.19 7.41
N LEU A 163 17.13 5.32 8.27
CA LEU A 163 17.59 3.98 7.90
C LEU A 163 16.72 2.93 8.60
N MET A 164 16.15 2.01 7.82
CA MET A 164 15.45 0.82 8.32
C MET A 164 16.29 -0.44 8.09
N LEU A 165 16.36 -1.30 9.11
CA LEU A 165 16.90 -2.64 9.03
C LEU A 165 15.75 -3.63 9.13
N PHE A 166 15.48 -4.37 8.06
CA PHE A 166 14.51 -5.47 8.05
C PHE A 166 15.25 -6.76 8.34
N VAL A 167 15.27 -7.16 9.61
CA VAL A 167 15.97 -8.34 10.08
C VAL A 167 15.01 -9.52 10.07
N ASN A 168 15.15 -10.34 9.05
CA ASN A 168 14.19 -11.37 8.70
C ASN A 168 14.72 -12.78 9.00
N PRO A 169 13.85 -13.76 9.28
CA PRO A 169 14.28 -15.15 9.35
C PRO A 169 14.84 -15.61 7.99
N PRO A 170 15.63 -16.70 7.95
CA PRO A 170 16.09 -17.27 6.68
C PRO A 170 14.89 -17.60 5.80
N MET A 171 14.98 -17.25 4.52
CA MET A 171 13.90 -17.48 3.57
C MET A 171 13.88 -18.93 3.10
N ASP A 172 12.69 -19.46 2.86
CA ASP A 172 12.52 -20.72 2.14
C ASP A 172 13.14 -20.64 0.73
N PRO A 173 13.75 -21.73 0.23
CA PRO A 173 14.22 -21.74 -1.14
C PRO A 173 13.06 -21.61 -2.13
N ILE A 174 13.34 -20.98 -3.28
CA ILE A 174 12.40 -20.89 -4.40
C ILE A 174 11.96 -22.31 -4.78
N PRO A 175 10.65 -22.56 -4.98
CA PRO A 175 10.19 -23.85 -5.47
C PRO A 175 10.89 -24.24 -6.78
N SER A 176 11.40 -25.47 -6.86
CA SER A 176 12.14 -25.94 -8.05
C SER A 176 11.29 -26.00 -9.33
N ASP A 177 9.97 -26.00 -9.18
CA ASP A 177 8.96 -25.99 -10.23
C ASP A 177 8.41 -24.59 -10.54
N ALA A 178 8.95 -23.53 -9.91
CA ALA A 178 8.54 -22.16 -10.18
C ALA A 178 8.99 -21.68 -11.57
N VAL A 179 8.11 -20.94 -12.23
CA VAL A 179 8.33 -20.37 -13.57
C VAL A 179 8.83 -18.93 -13.44
N LEU A 180 9.95 -18.61 -14.08
CA LEU A 180 10.46 -17.24 -14.13
C LEU A 180 9.46 -16.33 -14.84
N ILE A 181 9.10 -15.21 -14.22
CA ILE A 181 8.39 -14.12 -14.88
C ILE A 181 9.43 -13.30 -15.65
N GLU A 182 9.28 -13.26 -16.98
CA GLU A 182 10.16 -12.50 -17.87
C GLU A 182 9.66 -11.06 -18.06
N GLU A 183 10.58 -10.14 -18.36
CA GLU A 183 10.27 -8.74 -18.72
C GLU A 183 9.59 -8.59 -20.11
N ASP A 184 9.35 -9.69 -20.83
CA ASP A 184 8.79 -9.66 -22.17
C ASP A 184 7.36 -9.10 -22.19
N ILE A 185 7.25 -7.86 -22.67
CA ILE A 185 5.99 -7.12 -22.82
C ILE A 185 4.96 -7.86 -23.68
N THR A 186 5.38 -8.77 -24.56
CA THR A 186 4.45 -9.54 -25.42
C THR A 186 3.61 -10.55 -24.65
N GLN A 187 3.95 -10.82 -23.39
CA GLN A 187 3.19 -11.70 -22.49
C GLN A 187 2.03 -10.97 -21.79
N PHE A 188 1.81 -9.69 -22.08
CA PHE A 188 0.77 -8.87 -21.46
C PHE A 188 -0.35 -8.50 -22.43
N ASP A 189 -1.57 -8.51 -21.92
CA ASP A 189 -2.72 -7.95 -22.58
C ASP A 189 -2.74 -6.44 -22.39
N ASN A 190 -2.94 -5.69 -23.48
CA ASN A 190 -3.19 -4.26 -23.41
C ASN A 190 -4.68 -4.05 -23.14
N VAL A 191 -4.99 -3.66 -21.90
CA VAL A 191 -6.38 -3.47 -21.43
C VAL A 191 -6.93 -2.06 -21.68
N GLY A 192 -6.17 -1.21 -22.40
CA GLY A 192 -6.52 0.18 -22.68
C GLY A 192 -5.90 1.14 -21.65
N GLY A 193 -5.98 2.45 -21.92
CA GLY A 193 -5.49 3.50 -21.02
C GLY A 193 -3.97 3.61 -20.84
N GLY A 194 -3.18 2.64 -21.32
CA GLY A 194 -1.73 2.59 -21.09
C GLY A 194 -1.31 1.57 -20.03
N GLN A 195 -2.24 0.78 -19.47
CA GLN A 195 -1.94 -0.30 -18.55
C GLN A 195 -1.70 -1.63 -19.29
N LEU A 196 -0.80 -2.44 -18.75
CA LEU A 196 -0.61 -3.85 -19.11
C LEU A 196 -1.24 -4.73 -18.04
N ALA A 197 -1.92 -5.77 -18.45
CA ALA A 197 -2.42 -6.79 -17.53
C ALA A 197 -1.88 -8.16 -17.92
N ARG A 198 -1.64 -9.01 -16.92
CA ARG A 198 -1.31 -10.41 -17.11
C ARG A 198 -2.01 -11.26 -16.07
N THR A 199 -2.66 -12.33 -16.53
CA THR A 199 -3.24 -13.32 -15.63
C THR A 199 -2.18 -14.38 -15.28
N LEU A 200 -1.96 -14.58 -13.99
CA LEU A 200 -1.19 -15.69 -13.43
C LEU A 200 -2.18 -16.78 -13.06
N GLY A 201 -2.14 -17.89 -13.81
CA GLY A 201 -3.01 -19.04 -13.56
C GLY A 201 -2.59 -19.83 -12.32
N ALA A 202 -3.18 -21.02 -12.15
CA ALA A 202 -2.71 -21.98 -11.16
C ALA A 202 -1.26 -22.38 -11.46
N GLY A 203 -0.40 -22.31 -10.45
CA GLY A 203 1.03 -22.58 -10.61
C GLY A 203 1.90 -21.68 -9.75
N LYS A 204 3.22 -21.86 -9.89
CA LYS A 204 4.23 -21.14 -9.12
C LYS A 204 5.05 -20.27 -10.05
N TYR A 205 5.24 -19.02 -9.65
CA TYR A 205 5.94 -18.01 -10.43
C TYR A 205 6.99 -17.33 -9.58
N TYR A 206 8.06 -16.81 -10.17
CA TYR A 206 9.02 -16.01 -9.43
C TYR A 206 9.61 -14.85 -10.22
N PHE A 207 9.95 -13.79 -9.49
CA PHE A 207 10.79 -12.68 -9.95
C PHE A 207 12.21 -12.91 -9.45
N SER A 208 13.17 -12.94 -10.37
CA SER A 208 14.57 -13.23 -10.06
C SER A 208 15.30 -12.05 -9.40
N ALA A 209 16.32 -12.35 -8.60
CA ALA A 209 17.18 -11.38 -7.97
C ALA A 209 17.94 -10.55 -8.99
N ALA A 210 18.35 -9.34 -8.58
CA ALA A 210 19.16 -8.41 -9.37
C ALA A 210 18.52 -7.90 -10.68
N GLN A 211 17.24 -8.22 -10.93
CA GLN A 211 16.44 -7.62 -12.00
C GLN A 211 15.57 -6.50 -11.46
N THR A 212 15.41 -5.44 -12.28
CA THR A 212 14.45 -4.37 -12.04
C THR A 212 13.40 -4.46 -13.13
N TYR A 213 12.26 -5.04 -12.79
CA TYR A 213 11.15 -5.22 -13.71
C TYR A 213 10.39 -3.90 -13.84
N ASP A 214 10.63 -3.20 -14.94
CA ASP A 214 10.05 -1.88 -15.23
C ASP A 214 9.60 -1.77 -16.70
N TRP A 215 8.29 -1.75 -16.92
CA TRP A 215 7.70 -1.66 -18.25
C TRP A 215 7.40 -0.22 -18.70
N GLY A 216 7.79 0.78 -17.91
CA GLY A 216 7.56 2.19 -18.23
C GLY A 216 6.10 2.65 -18.08
N GLN A 217 5.22 1.80 -17.56
CA GLN A 217 3.79 2.04 -17.39
C GLN A 217 3.20 1.10 -16.34
N ASP A 218 1.94 1.33 -15.94
CA ASP A 218 1.23 0.51 -14.96
C ASP A 218 1.09 -0.95 -15.45
N VAL A 219 1.46 -1.90 -14.58
CA VAL A 219 1.38 -3.34 -14.84
C VAL A 219 0.60 -4.00 -13.72
N VAL A 220 -0.42 -4.76 -14.09
CA VAL A 220 -1.30 -5.47 -13.16
C VAL A 220 -1.20 -6.97 -13.37
N TYR A 221 -0.89 -7.69 -12.31
CA TYR A 221 -1.00 -9.14 -12.26
C TYR A 221 -2.32 -9.57 -11.63
N HIS A 222 -3.12 -10.32 -12.38
CA HIS A 222 -4.32 -10.98 -11.87
C HIS A 222 -3.98 -12.40 -11.43
N VAL A 223 -4.05 -12.68 -10.13
CA VAL A 223 -3.85 -14.02 -9.56
C VAL A 223 -5.14 -14.84 -9.65
N MET A 224 -5.01 -16.17 -9.76
CA MET A 224 -6.12 -17.12 -9.84
C MET A 224 -6.07 -18.08 -8.64
N ASP A 225 -6.97 -19.07 -8.62
CA ASP A 225 -6.87 -20.16 -7.63
C ASP A 225 -5.51 -20.88 -7.74
N ASP A 226 -4.96 -21.27 -6.60
CA ASP A 226 -3.72 -22.04 -6.47
C ASP A 226 -2.50 -21.36 -7.14
N THR A 227 -2.45 -20.02 -7.05
CA THR A 227 -1.32 -19.22 -7.55
C THR A 227 -0.32 -18.92 -6.44
N GLU A 228 0.95 -19.22 -6.69
CA GLU A 228 2.07 -18.83 -5.83
C GLU A 228 3.01 -17.88 -6.60
N VAL A 229 3.35 -16.74 -5.98
CA VAL A 229 4.27 -15.74 -6.54
C VAL A 229 5.42 -15.52 -5.55
N TYR A 230 6.64 -15.73 -6.02
CA TYR A 230 7.85 -15.60 -5.22
C TYR A 230 8.69 -14.39 -5.68
N PHE A 231 9.09 -13.53 -4.75
CA PHE A 231 9.97 -12.39 -4.99
C PHE A 231 11.36 -12.71 -4.43
N GLU A 232 12.32 -13.06 -5.29
CA GLU A 232 13.68 -13.29 -4.81
C GLU A 232 14.23 -12.06 -4.10
N GLN A 233 15.09 -12.30 -3.10
CA GLN A 233 15.79 -11.24 -2.41
C GLN A 233 16.55 -10.38 -3.42
N ASN A 234 16.37 -9.07 -3.33
CA ASN A 234 16.87 -8.06 -4.27
C ASN A 234 16.13 -7.91 -5.60
N SER A 235 15.07 -8.70 -5.88
CA SER A 235 14.16 -8.37 -6.98
C SER A 235 13.47 -7.03 -6.72
N TYR A 236 13.22 -6.26 -7.78
CA TYR A 236 12.50 -4.99 -7.70
C TYR A 236 11.47 -4.94 -8.83
N VAL A 237 10.18 -4.94 -8.50
CA VAL A 237 9.11 -5.12 -9.46
C VAL A 237 8.18 -3.93 -9.43
N LYS A 238 8.07 -3.20 -10.53
CA LYS A 238 7.13 -2.10 -10.67
C LYS A 238 5.81 -2.57 -11.23
N ALA A 239 4.91 -2.98 -10.34
CA ALA A 239 3.62 -3.55 -10.69
C ALA A 239 2.63 -3.49 -9.52
N ARG A 240 1.42 -3.98 -9.76
CA ARG A 240 0.37 -4.24 -8.76
C ARG A 240 -0.11 -5.68 -8.89
N ILE A 241 -0.61 -6.26 -7.80
CA ILE A 241 -1.23 -7.59 -7.79
C ILE A 241 -2.69 -7.45 -7.39
N ILE A 242 -3.60 -7.60 -8.35
CA ILE A 242 -5.02 -7.29 -8.18
C ILE A 242 -5.89 -8.45 -8.62
N GLN A 243 -6.80 -8.89 -7.77
CA GLN A 243 -7.87 -9.82 -8.12
C GLN A 243 -9.15 -9.44 -7.37
N THR A 244 -9.95 -8.60 -8.02
CA THR A 244 -11.23 -8.10 -7.52
C THR A 244 -12.42 -8.55 -8.37
N LYS A 245 -12.15 -9.09 -9.57
CA LYS A 245 -13.17 -9.53 -10.53
C LYS A 245 -13.80 -10.86 -10.12
N GLN A 246 -13.08 -11.67 -9.34
CA GLN A 246 -13.58 -12.93 -8.79
C GLN A 246 -12.87 -13.28 -7.49
N LYS A 247 -13.48 -14.16 -6.69
CA LYS A 247 -12.84 -14.72 -5.50
C LYS A 247 -11.85 -15.81 -5.90
N VAL A 248 -10.70 -15.83 -5.24
CA VAL A 248 -9.66 -16.85 -5.42
C VAL A 248 -9.38 -17.60 -4.13
N ASN A 249 -8.76 -18.77 -4.23
CA ASN A 249 -8.40 -19.62 -3.11
C ASN A 249 -6.93 -20.00 -3.22
N ASN A 250 -6.26 -20.12 -2.07
CA ASN A 250 -4.88 -20.61 -1.98
C ASN A 250 -3.89 -19.76 -2.78
N VAL A 251 -3.88 -18.44 -2.52
CA VAL A 251 -2.90 -17.54 -3.13
C VAL A 251 -1.78 -17.28 -2.13
N LEU A 252 -0.54 -17.53 -2.55
CA LEU A 252 0.64 -17.30 -1.75
C LEU A 252 1.54 -16.28 -2.44
N ILE A 253 1.84 -15.16 -1.79
CA ILE A 253 2.76 -14.13 -2.29
C ILE A 253 3.87 -13.98 -1.27
N ARG A 254 5.09 -14.40 -1.60
CA ARG A 254 6.18 -14.44 -0.63
C ARG A 254 7.50 -13.98 -1.20
N GLY A 255 8.45 -13.61 -0.35
CA GLY A 255 9.80 -13.26 -0.80
C GLY A 255 10.31 -11.92 -0.27
N TYR A 256 11.62 -11.75 -0.10
CA TYR A 256 12.26 -10.52 0.37
C TYR A 256 12.61 -9.57 -0.79
N GLY A 257 11.76 -9.53 -1.82
CA GLY A 257 11.86 -8.57 -2.91
C GLY A 257 11.01 -7.33 -2.65
N VAL A 258 11.02 -6.42 -3.63
CA VAL A 258 10.26 -5.17 -3.58
C VAL A 258 9.16 -5.17 -4.64
N LEU A 259 7.93 -4.89 -4.22
CA LEU A 259 6.81 -4.51 -5.09
C LEU A 259 6.63 -2.99 -4.98
N ASP A 260 6.87 -2.30 -6.08
CA ASP A 260 6.83 -0.84 -6.19
C ASP A 260 5.64 -0.39 -7.05
N ASN A 261 4.67 0.28 -6.44
CA ASN A 261 3.62 0.92 -7.21
C ASN A 261 4.10 2.25 -7.80
N ALA A 262 4.91 2.19 -8.86
CA ALA A 262 5.61 3.35 -9.42
C ALA A 262 4.79 4.18 -10.42
N TYR A 263 3.62 3.70 -10.87
CA TYR A 263 2.87 4.27 -11.98
C TYR A 263 1.44 4.63 -11.57
N SER A 264 0.97 5.78 -12.05
CA SER A 264 -0.43 6.19 -11.87
C SER A 264 -1.31 5.14 -12.54
N PRO A 265 -2.29 4.57 -11.84
CA PRO A 265 -3.20 3.64 -12.48
C PRO A 265 -3.96 4.34 -13.59
N THR A 266 -4.03 3.70 -14.75
CA THR A 266 -4.76 4.26 -15.90
C THR A 266 -6.23 3.84 -15.91
N GLU A 267 -6.57 2.81 -15.13
CA GLU A 267 -7.94 2.43 -14.88
C GLU A 267 -8.57 3.41 -13.89
N TYR A 268 -9.61 4.13 -14.33
CA TYR A 268 -10.56 4.71 -13.38
C TYR A 268 -11.23 3.58 -12.61
N ASP A 269 -11.65 3.84 -11.37
CA ASP A 269 -12.45 2.91 -10.59
C ASP A 269 -13.59 2.37 -11.45
N ILE A 270 -13.51 1.07 -11.76
CA ILE A 270 -14.48 0.40 -12.61
C ILE A 270 -15.61 -0.01 -11.67
N PRO A 271 -16.83 0.50 -11.87
CA PRO A 271 -17.94 0.32 -10.94
C PRO A 271 -18.21 -1.17 -10.65
N GLY A 272 -18.04 -1.59 -9.38
CA GLY A 272 -18.24 -2.98 -8.93
C GLY A 272 -17.15 -3.98 -9.35
N GLU A 273 -16.03 -3.48 -9.89
CA GLU A 273 -14.80 -4.23 -10.11
C GLU A 273 -13.64 -3.62 -9.30
N SER A 274 -13.61 -2.29 -9.12
CA SER A 274 -12.61 -1.57 -8.34
C SER A 274 -13.22 -0.29 -7.74
N ASP A 275 -13.35 -0.26 -6.41
CA ASP A 275 -13.51 0.98 -5.62
C ASP A 275 -12.17 1.19 -4.88
N ASP A 276 -11.47 2.27 -5.18
CA ASP A 276 -10.00 2.44 -5.10
C ASP A 276 -9.18 1.24 -5.64
N GLY A 277 -9.79 0.29 -6.36
CA GLY A 277 -9.16 -0.98 -6.68
C GLY A 277 -8.06 -0.85 -7.73
N SER A 278 -8.08 0.23 -8.53
CA SER A 278 -6.96 0.56 -9.41
C SER A 278 -5.80 1.19 -8.65
N ARG A 279 -5.98 1.60 -7.40
CA ARG A 279 -5.03 2.42 -6.63
C ARG A 279 -4.34 1.68 -5.51
N GLN A 280 -4.45 0.35 -5.48
CA GLN A 280 -3.89 -0.51 -4.43
C GLN A 280 -2.67 -1.27 -4.94
N ALA A 281 -1.66 -1.49 -4.11
CA ALA A 281 -0.51 -2.30 -4.53
C ALA A 281 -0.88 -3.79 -4.56
N ILE A 282 -1.58 -4.27 -3.51
CA ILE A 282 -2.18 -5.60 -3.47
C ILE A 282 -3.65 -5.53 -3.04
N HIS A 283 -4.54 -6.03 -3.88
CA HIS A 283 -5.96 -6.18 -3.58
C HIS A 283 -6.47 -7.54 -4.05
N ILE A 284 -6.80 -8.44 -3.12
CA ILE A 284 -7.27 -9.79 -3.45
C ILE A 284 -8.54 -10.10 -2.66
N LEU A 285 -9.56 -10.58 -3.36
CA LEU A 285 -10.76 -11.15 -2.78
C LEU A 285 -10.65 -12.68 -2.81
N GLY A 286 -10.80 -13.36 -1.69
CA GLY A 286 -10.55 -14.79 -1.64
C GLY A 286 -10.47 -15.44 -0.26
N LYS A 287 -9.92 -16.66 -0.22
CA LYS A 287 -9.64 -17.42 1.00
C LYS A 287 -8.24 -18.03 0.92
N ASN A 288 -7.64 -18.32 2.08
CA ASN A 288 -6.30 -18.90 2.17
C ASN A 288 -5.30 -18.02 1.41
N ILE A 289 -5.35 -16.71 1.68
CA ILE A 289 -4.43 -15.75 1.09
C ILE A 289 -3.33 -15.52 2.11
N GLU A 290 -2.09 -15.77 1.71
CA GLU A 290 -0.91 -15.58 2.54
C GLU A 290 0.05 -14.63 1.83
N ILE A 291 0.52 -13.62 2.56
CA ILE A 291 1.57 -12.71 2.06
C ILE A 291 2.67 -12.61 3.11
N SER A 292 3.92 -12.86 2.70
CA SER A 292 5.05 -12.87 3.64
C SER A 292 6.39 -12.37 3.07
N GLY A 293 7.12 -11.59 3.86
CA GLY A 293 8.46 -11.09 3.53
C GLY A 293 8.52 -9.92 2.53
N LEU A 294 7.42 -9.59 1.86
CA LEU A 294 7.44 -8.63 0.75
C LEU A 294 7.57 -7.19 1.23
N SER A 295 8.50 -6.44 0.63
CA SER A 295 8.56 -4.97 0.77
C SER A 295 7.63 -4.30 -0.23
N ILE A 296 6.62 -3.58 0.26
CA ILE A 296 5.71 -2.78 -0.59
C ILE A 296 6.10 -1.31 -0.50
N VAL A 297 6.40 -0.70 -1.64
CA VAL A 297 6.76 0.72 -1.74
C VAL A 297 5.92 1.43 -2.80
N ASN A 298 5.91 2.75 -2.72
CA ASN A 298 5.28 3.61 -3.70
C ASN A 298 6.26 4.71 -4.13
N THR A 299 6.83 4.58 -5.33
CA THR A 299 7.71 5.61 -5.93
C THR A 299 7.00 6.50 -6.95
N LEU A 300 5.67 6.46 -7.01
CA LEU A 300 4.89 7.28 -7.93
C LEU A 300 5.24 8.75 -7.78
N LYS A 301 5.63 9.40 -8.88
CA LYS A 301 6.12 10.79 -8.90
C LYS A 301 5.02 11.84 -8.93
N GLU A 302 3.84 11.43 -9.36
CA GLU A 302 2.67 12.30 -9.49
C GLU A 302 1.85 12.16 -8.21
N CYS A 303 1.20 13.24 -7.78
CA CYS A 303 0.18 13.16 -6.74
C CYS A 303 -1.05 12.48 -7.31
N GLY A 304 -0.96 11.16 -7.46
CA GLY A 304 -2.09 10.30 -7.68
C GLY A 304 -2.79 10.05 -6.36
N GLU A 305 -4.12 10.06 -6.39
CA GLU A 305 -4.95 9.43 -5.37
C GLU A 305 -4.54 7.96 -5.32
N PHE A 306 -3.81 7.56 -4.29
CA PHE A 306 -3.47 6.16 -4.04
C PHE A 306 -4.36 5.67 -2.90
N GLY A 307 -4.77 4.40 -2.94
CA GLY A 307 -5.58 3.79 -1.89
C GLY A 307 -4.71 3.04 -0.90
N TYR A 308 -4.85 1.71 -0.85
CA TYR A 308 -4.27 0.88 0.19
C TYR A 308 -2.97 0.23 -0.24
N ALA A 309 -1.98 0.16 0.66
CA ALA A 309 -0.79 -0.66 0.43
C ALA A 309 -1.18 -2.14 0.33
N LEU A 310 -2.02 -2.61 1.26
CA LEU A 310 -2.51 -3.98 1.30
C LEU A 310 -3.97 -4.02 1.74
N ASN A 311 -4.80 -4.69 0.95
CA ASN A 311 -6.22 -4.81 1.24
C ASN A 311 -6.76 -6.17 0.78
N ILE A 312 -7.08 -7.03 1.74
CA ILE A 312 -7.51 -8.39 1.46
C ILE A 312 -8.92 -8.58 1.99
N ASN A 313 -9.81 -9.09 1.14
CA ASN A 313 -11.22 -9.20 1.45
C ASN A 313 -11.82 -7.90 1.99
N ALA A 314 -11.47 -6.80 1.33
CA ALA A 314 -11.98 -5.48 1.62
C ALA A 314 -13.50 -5.52 1.68
N ASN A 315 -14.07 -5.42 2.87
CA ASN A 315 -15.53 -5.46 3.00
C ASN A 315 -16.19 -4.21 2.40
N TRP A 316 -15.42 -3.18 2.00
CA TRP A 316 -15.92 -1.88 1.54
C TRP A 316 -16.09 -1.62 0.08
N ALA A 317 -15.68 -2.54 -0.79
CA ALA A 317 -16.09 -2.47 -2.18
C ALA A 317 -17.56 -2.95 -2.30
N PRO A 318 -18.54 -2.10 -2.68
CA PRO A 318 -19.88 -2.57 -2.99
C PRO A 318 -19.91 -3.29 -4.34
N VAL A 319 -20.77 -4.31 -4.45
CA VAL A 319 -20.97 -5.02 -5.72
C VAL A 319 -21.77 -4.13 -6.68
N ALA A 320 -21.39 -4.12 -7.97
CA ALA A 320 -22.29 -3.62 -9.01
C ALA A 320 -23.51 -4.53 -9.09
N VAL A 321 -24.67 -4.01 -8.68
CA VAL A 321 -25.89 -4.81 -8.49
C VAL A 321 -26.50 -5.29 -9.83
N SER A 322 -26.10 -4.72 -10.99
CA SER A 322 -26.48 -5.18 -12.33
C SER A 322 -25.81 -4.35 -13.44
N PRO A 323 -25.43 -4.95 -14.60
CA PRO A 323 -25.04 -4.22 -15.81
C PRO A 323 -26.11 -3.25 -16.36
N ALA A 324 -27.38 -3.44 -15.97
CA ALA A 324 -28.51 -2.63 -16.43
C ALA A 324 -28.76 -1.38 -15.55
N ASP A 325 -28.09 -1.24 -14.41
CA ASP A 325 -28.26 -0.10 -13.50
C ASP A 325 -27.35 1.07 -13.92
N SER A 326 -27.61 1.60 -15.11
CA SER A 326 -26.85 2.69 -15.75
C SER A 326 -26.93 4.06 -15.05
N LEU A 327 -27.54 4.11 -13.84
CA LEU A 327 -27.71 5.30 -13.01
C LEU A 327 -27.11 5.18 -11.60
N GLY A 328 -26.28 4.18 -11.31
CA GLY A 328 -25.75 4.04 -9.95
C GLY A 328 -24.42 3.31 -9.91
N VAL A 329 -23.40 3.85 -10.57
CA VAL A 329 -22.02 3.60 -10.15
C VAL A 329 -21.90 3.96 -8.66
N PHE A 330 -21.18 3.18 -7.88
CA PHE A 330 -20.74 3.64 -6.57
C PHE A 330 -19.33 4.19 -6.78
N GLU A 331 -19.14 5.49 -6.62
CA GLU A 331 -17.81 6.07 -6.50
C GLU A 331 -17.63 6.43 -5.03
N ALA A 332 -16.43 6.21 -4.47
CA ALA A 332 -16.05 6.80 -3.18
C ALA A 332 -16.37 8.31 -3.09
N GLY A 333 -16.31 9.02 -4.22
CA GLY A 333 -16.73 10.42 -4.36
C GLY A 333 -18.21 10.67 -4.05
N GLU A 334 -19.13 9.72 -4.31
CA GLU A 334 -20.54 9.82 -3.88
C GLU A 334 -20.65 9.86 -2.34
N LEU A 335 -19.69 9.27 -1.64
CA LEU A 335 -19.66 9.13 -0.19
C LEU A 335 -19.06 10.34 0.50
N GLN A 336 -18.05 10.92 -0.12
CA GLN A 336 -17.41 12.14 0.35
C GLN A 336 -18.27 13.38 0.07
N ASN A 337 -19.02 13.38 -1.05
CA ASN A 337 -19.75 14.56 -1.53
C ASN A 337 -21.29 14.46 -1.48
N GLY A 338 -21.85 13.26 -1.30
CA GLY A 338 -23.29 13.03 -1.28
C GLY A 338 -23.96 13.31 0.07
N ASN A 339 -25.27 13.60 0.04
CA ASN A 339 -26.09 13.67 1.25
C ASN A 339 -26.88 12.35 1.44
N PRO A 340 -26.55 11.53 2.45
CA PRO A 340 -27.27 10.32 2.83
C PRO A 340 -28.79 10.52 3.08
N PRO A 341 -29.61 9.45 2.99
CA PRO A 341 -29.22 8.04 2.94
C PRO A 341 -28.77 7.58 1.56
N TYR A 342 -27.63 6.90 1.48
CA TYR A 342 -27.29 6.10 0.30
C TYR A 342 -28.25 4.90 0.23
N LYS A 343 -28.58 4.47 -0.99
CA LYS A 343 -29.26 3.17 -1.14
C LYS A 343 -28.36 2.11 -0.51
N ALA A 344 -28.92 1.29 0.38
CA ALA A 344 -28.20 0.12 0.87
C ALA A 344 -27.78 -0.72 -0.34
N ARG A 345 -26.47 -0.94 -0.47
CA ARG A 345 -25.89 -1.82 -1.48
C ARG A 345 -25.33 -3.04 -0.76
N PRO A 346 -25.52 -4.25 -1.29
CA PRO A 346 -24.78 -5.39 -0.79
C PRO A 346 -23.29 -5.13 -1.01
N ALA A 347 -22.51 -5.22 0.06
CA ALA A 347 -21.05 -5.25 -0.05
C ALA A 347 -20.62 -6.59 -0.70
N HIS A 348 -19.42 -6.66 -1.30
CA HIS A 348 -18.86 -7.90 -1.88
C HIS A 348 -18.92 -9.11 -0.94
N CYS A 349 -18.99 -8.86 0.36
CA CYS A 349 -19.10 -9.83 1.43
C CYS A 349 -20.52 -10.31 1.78
N GLN A 350 -21.59 -9.60 1.39
CA GLN A 350 -22.96 -9.91 1.82
C GLN A 350 -23.71 -10.91 0.91
N ASP A 351 -23.52 -10.83 -0.41
CA ASP A 351 -24.24 -11.72 -1.35
C ASP A 351 -23.54 -13.07 -1.59
N PHE A 352 -22.25 -13.17 -1.26
CA PHE A 352 -21.41 -14.35 -1.49
C PHE A 352 -20.64 -14.76 -0.24
N ASN A 353 -21.35 -14.82 0.89
CA ASN A 353 -20.94 -15.20 2.24
C ASN A 353 -19.47 -15.66 2.32
N MET A 354 -18.63 -14.78 2.84
CA MET A 354 -17.34 -15.17 3.40
C MET A 354 -17.60 -16.40 4.28
N ASP A 355 -16.93 -17.48 3.97
CA ASP A 355 -16.94 -18.63 4.86
C ASP A 355 -16.39 -18.16 6.20
N ASP A 356 -17.12 -18.43 7.27
CA ASP A 356 -16.84 -17.96 8.63
C ASP A 356 -15.60 -18.64 9.24
N THR A 357 -14.64 -19.02 8.42
CA THR A 357 -13.43 -19.77 8.75
C THR A 357 -12.21 -18.86 8.79
N GLN A 358 -11.29 -19.09 9.74
CA GLN A 358 -10.02 -18.36 9.88
C GLN A 358 -9.15 -18.58 8.64
N ASN A 359 -8.84 -17.55 7.85
CA ASN A 359 -8.33 -17.82 6.49
C ASN A 359 -7.43 -16.77 5.80
N THR A 360 -6.83 -15.82 6.52
CA THR A 360 -5.72 -15.01 5.96
C THR A 360 -4.61 -14.84 7.00
N ASP A 361 -3.35 -15.04 6.59
CA ASP A 361 -2.15 -14.90 7.42
C ASP A 361 -1.12 -14.00 6.71
N PHE A 362 -0.75 -12.91 7.37
CA PHE A 362 0.25 -11.95 6.93
C PHE A 362 1.36 -11.97 7.99
N THR A 363 2.55 -12.36 7.60
CA THR A 363 3.71 -12.38 8.49
C THR A 363 4.86 -11.65 7.81
N ASN A 364 5.53 -10.75 8.52
CA ASN A 364 6.75 -10.13 8.00
C ASN A 364 6.59 -9.29 6.71
N CYS A 365 5.55 -8.47 6.60
CA CYS A 365 5.34 -7.58 5.46
C CYS A 365 5.79 -6.14 5.79
N PRO A 366 6.99 -5.70 5.38
CA PRO A 366 7.36 -4.29 5.45
C PRO A 366 6.64 -3.46 4.37
N THR A 367 5.98 -2.36 4.75
CA THR A 367 5.57 -1.30 3.83
C THR A 367 6.46 -0.08 4.08
N SER A 368 7.27 0.30 3.08
CA SER A 368 8.43 1.15 3.32
C SER A 368 8.46 2.43 2.50
N GLN A 369 7.31 3.06 2.22
CA GLN A 369 7.15 4.52 1.92
C GLN A 369 5.83 4.81 1.20
N ASN A 370 5.04 5.75 1.74
CA ASN A 370 3.73 6.18 1.22
C ASN A 370 3.49 7.66 1.61
N ASP A 371 3.89 8.61 0.75
CA ASP A 371 3.82 10.06 1.02
C ASP A 371 2.83 10.88 0.15
N HIS A 372 1.74 10.29 -0.37
CA HIS A 372 0.65 11.00 -1.10
C HIS A 372 -0.77 10.61 -0.61
N SER A 373 -1.81 11.33 -1.00
CA SER A 373 -3.17 11.24 -0.42
C SER A 373 -3.90 9.90 -0.65
N GLY A 374 -4.65 9.44 0.37
CA GLY A 374 -5.47 8.21 0.39
C GLY A 374 -4.75 6.93 0.85
N GLN A 375 -3.52 7.07 1.38
CA GLN A 375 -2.51 6.02 1.46
C GLN A 375 -2.55 5.16 2.71
N ASP A 376 -3.65 4.46 2.90
CA ASP A 376 -3.87 3.56 4.02
C ASP A 376 -2.86 2.40 4.07
N GLY A 377 -2.58 1.94 5.30
CA GLY A 377 -1.74 0.79 5.57
C GLY A 377 -2.46 -0.53 5.29
N ILE A 378 -2.69 -1.32 6.35
CA ILE A 378 -3.11 -2.72 6.22
C ILE A 378 -4.58 -2.91 6.61
N ASN A 379 -5.33 -3.56 5.72
CA ASN A 379 -6.59 -4.23 6.05
C ASN A 379 -6.53 -5.72 5.64
N ALA A 380 -6.66 -6.60 6.63
CA ALA A 380 -6.57 -8.05 6.48
C ALA A 380 -7.92 -8.77 6.27
N GLY A 381 -9.03 -8.04 6.36
CA GLY A 381 -10.37 -8.59 6.27
C GLY A 381 -10.77 -9.45 7.48
N LYS A 382 -11.94 -10.10 7.38
CA LYS A 382 -12.50 -10.94 8.46
C LYS A 382 -11.60 -12.14 8.76
N TYR A 383 -11.31 -12.35 10.04
CA TYR A 383 -10.43 -13.40 10.55
C TYR A 383 -9.00 -13.39 10.00
N GLY A 384 -8.56 -12.26 9.46
CA GLY A 384 -7.19 -12.11 9.00
C GLY A 384 -6.21 -11.89 10.13
N THR A 385 -5.01 -12.42 9.96
CA THR A 385 -3.90 -12.31 10.92
C THR A 385 -2.79 -11.47 10.31
N VAL A 386 -2.32 -10.43 10.99
CA VAL A 386 -1.16 -9.62 10.57
C VAL A 386 -0.14 -9.64 11.69
N THR A 387 1.07 -10.08 11.39
CA THR A 387 2.15 -10.21 12.37
C THR A 387 3.50 -9.73 11.85
N ASP A 388 4.36 -9.31 12.77
CA ASP A 388 5.79 -9.04 12.53
C ASP A 388 6.04 -8.05 11.39
N SER A 389 5.20 -7.03 11.27
CA SER A 389 5.16 -6.14 10.09
C SER A 389 5.61 -4.72 10.42
N PHE A 390 6.09 -3.99 9.41
CA PHE A 390 6.39 -2.55 9.51
C PHE A 390 5.46 -1.76 8.61
N VAL A 391 4.89 -0.67 9.11
CA VAL A 391 4.00 0.20 8.33
C VAL A 391 4.44 1.65 8.44
N ARG A 392 4.92 2.24 7.35
CA ARG A 392 5.12 3.70 7.21
C ARG A 392 4.04 4.28 6.30
N VAL A 393 3.28 5.24 6.81
CA VAL A 393 1.97 5.58 6.24
C VAL A 393 1.60 7.01 6.60
N VAL A 394 0.98 7.71 5.65
CA VAL A 394 0.43 9.04 5.89
C VAL A 394 -0.99 9.02 6.42
N ASP A 395 -1.83 8.06 6.07
CA ASP A 395 -3.22 7.97 6.53
C ASP A 395 -3.39 6.88 7.62
N ASP A 396 -4.45 6.09 7.60
CA ASP A 396 -4.69 5.08 8.64
C ASP A 396 -3.74 3.90 8.51
N ALA A 397 -2.94 3.62 9.55
CA ALA A 397 -1.96 2.54 9.48
C ALA A 397 -2.59 1.15 9.60
N LEU A 398 -3.42 0.93 10.62
CA LEU A 398 -4.10 -0.33 10.86
C LEU A 398 -5.61 -0.13 10.84
N LYS A 399 -6.30 -0.96 10.06
CA LYS A 399 -7.76 -0.94 9.92
C LYS A 399 -8.38 -2.25 10.42
N PRO A 400 -8.43 -2.47 11.74
CA PRO A 400 -9.08 -3.64 12.36
C PRO A 400 -10.62 -3.53 12.29
N TRP A 401 -11.15 -3.35 11.09
CA TRP A 401 -12.56 -3.07 10.86
C TRP A 401 -13.41 -4.33 10.92
N ASP A 402 -12.83 -5.50 10.65
CA ASP A 402 -13.54 -6.75 10.44
C ASP A 402 -13.46 -7.71 11.63
N SER A 403 -14.51 -8.51 11.81
CA SER A 403 -14.63 -9.48 12.90
C SER A 403 -13.47 -10.47 12.95
N GLY A 404 -13.00 -10.77 14.16
CA GLY A 404 -12.04 -11.83 14.44
C GLY A 404 -10.64 -11.63 13.85
N ALA A 405 -10.36 -10.47 13.25
CA ALA A 405 -9.02 -10.14 12.79
C ALA A 405 -8.05 -10.03 13.98
N HIS A 406 -6.79 -10.36 13.75
CA HIS A 406 -5.72 -10.35 14.72
C HIS A 406 -4.51 -9.60 14.16
N TYR A 407 -4.05 -8.57 14.86
CA TYR A 407 -2.88 -7.79 14.50
C TYR A 407 -1.88 -7.89 15.64
N GLU A 408 -0.64 -8.32 15.40
CA GLU A 408 0.35 -8.57 16.46
C GLU A 408 1.76 -8.11 16.06
N ARG A 409 2.54 -7.55 16.99
CA ARG A 409 3.98 -7.25 16.75
C ARG A 409 4.19 -6.39 15.50
N ILE A 410 3.48 -5.27 15.43
CA ILE A 410 3.54 -4.35 14.29
C ILE A 410 4.28 -3.08 14.68
N THR A 411 5.31 -2.72 13.92
CA THR A 411 6.02 -1.45 14.06
C THR A 411 5.40 -0.42 13.12
N VAL A 412 5.00 0.74 13.66
CA VAL A 412 4.31 1.79 12.90
C VAL A 412 5.14 3.08 12.92
N TRP A 413 5.29 3.67 11.74
CA TRP A 413 5.75 5.03 11.52
C TRP A 413 4.58 5.84 10.93
N GLN A 414 3.84 6.50 11.81
CA GLN A 414 2.70 7.34 11.43
C GLN A 414 3.19 8.72 11.00
N LEU A 415 2.79 9.16 9.80
CA LEU A 415 3.07 10.51 9.31
C LEU A 415 1.94 11.48 9.71
N GLY A 416 1.74 12.54 8.93
CA GLY A 416 0.96 13.70 9.34
C GLY A 416 -0.55 13.49 9.47
N LEU A 417 -1.16 12.49 8.82
CA LEU A 417 -2.61 12.26 8.68
C LEU A 417 -3.03 10.92 9.31
N GLY A 418 -4.34 10.66 9.42
CA GLY A 418 -4.90 9.36 9.84
C GLY A 418 -4.70 8.94 11.29
N TRP A 419 -5.09 7.72 11.61
CA TRP A 419 -4.85 7.08 12.91
C TRP A 419 -3.90 5.87 12.77
N PRO A 420 -2.94 5.68 13.69
CA PRO A 420 -2.18 4.43 13.77
C PRO A 420 -3.10 3.21 13.89
N ILE A 421 -4.19 3.32 14.65
CA ILE A 421 -5.25 2.30 14.74
C ILE A 421 -6.59 2.98 14.50
N ASN A 422 -7.15 2.77 13.31
CA ASN A 422 -8.44 3.31 12.90
C ASN A 422 -9.56 2.29 13.15
N LEU A 423 -10.54 2.67 13.98
CA LEU A 423 -11.73 1.87 14.28
C LEU A 423 -12.99 2.34 13.54
N GLY A 424 -12.89 3.35 12.70
CA GLY A 424 -14.06 3.90 12.02
C GLY A 424 -13.71 4.86 10.90
N TRP A 425 -14.34 4.60 9.77
CA TRP A 425 -14.79 5.60 8.81
C TRP A 425 -16.09 5.06 8.25
N TRP A 426 -15.97 3.87 7.66
CA TRP A 426 -17.03 3.27 6.90
C TRP A 426 -17.96 2.38 7.72
N GLY A 427 -19.15 2.12 7.16
CA GLY A 427 -20.21 1.40 7.82
C GLY A 427 -20.76 0.17 7.11
N TRP A 428 -20.54 -0.98 7.76
CA TRP A 428 -21.28 -2.19 7.52
C TRP A 428 -22.64 -2.16 8.22
N THR A 429 -23.57 -2.95 7.72
CA THR A 429 -24.74 -3.39 8.51
C THR A 429 -24.44 -4.65 9.32
N GLN A 430 -23.28 -5.28 9.09
CA GLN A 430 -22.83 -6.48 9.79
C GLN A 430 -22.00 -6.09 11.01
N ASP A 431 -22.30 -6.72 12.14
CA ASP A 431 -21.56 -6.53 13.39
C ASP A 431 -20.10 -6.98 13.27
N ASP A 432 -19.21 -6.23 13.90
CA ASP A 432 -17.79 -6.55 14.00
C ASP A 432 -17.46 -7.02 15.41
N VAL A 433 -16.98 -8.27 15.54
CA VAL A 433 -16.85 -8.92 16.83
C VAL A 433 -15.49 -9.60 17.00
N GLY A 434 -14.87 -9.42 18.17
CA GLY A 434 -13.74 -10.26 18.60
C GLY A 434 -12.41 -9.93 17.93
N THR A 435 -12.26 -8.74 17.38
CA THR A 435 -11.01 -8.29 16.77
C THR A 435 -9.96 -7.96 17.84
N SER A 436 -8.70 -8.30 17.58
CA SER A 436 -7.58 -8.06 18.50
C SER A 436 -6.41 -7.34 17.81
N VAL A 437 -5.79 -6.41 18.53
CA VAL A 437 -4.59 -5.68 18.13
C VAL A 437 -3.64 -5.67 19.32
N GLU A 438 -2.50 -6.31 19.21
CA GLU A 438 -1.58 -6.57 20.32
C GLU A 438 -0.13 -6.22 19.95
N ASN A 439 0.65 -5.71 20.90
CA ASN A 439 2.10 -5.48 20.74
C ASN A 439 2.44 -4.56 19.55
N VAL A 440 1.84 -3.36 19.50
CA VAL A 440 2.13 -2.37 18.45
C VAL A 440 3.19 -1.40 18.93
N TYR A 441 4.23 -1.18 18.13
CA TYR A 441 5.34 -0.26 18.41
C TYR A 441 5.22 0.97 17.49
N LEU A 442 4.59 2.02 17.99
CA LEU A 442 4.51 3.31 17.31
C LEU A 442 5.80 4.10 17.56
N ILE A 443 6.79 3.85 16.70
CA ILE A 443 8.14 4.41 16.83
C ILE A 443 8.20 5.88 16.42
N HIS A 444 7.30 6.30 15.53
CA HIS A 444 7.15 7.69 15.09
C HIS A 444 5.69 8.04 14.95
N ASN A 445 5.30 9.19 15.49
CA ASN A 445 3.97 9.72 15.30
C ASN A 445 3.98 11.22 14.98
N GLN A 446 3.38 11.56 13.86
CA GLN A 446 3.33 12.90 13.31
C GLN A 446 1.89 13.44 13.22
N ASN A 447 0.92 12.67 13.72
CA ASN A 447 -0.49 13.03 13.72
C ASN A 447 -0.84 14.26 14.58
N TRP A 448 0.09 14.75 15.40
CA TRP A 448 -0.06 16.02 16.13
C TRP A 448 0.09 17.25 15.22
N MET A 449 0.50 17.04 13.96
CA MET A 449 0.75 18.07 12.95
C MET A 449 -0.44 18.32 12.02
N THR A 450 -1.51 17.52 12.11
CA THR A 450 -2.60 17.62 11.13
C THR A 450 -3.35 18.93 11.17
N SER A 451 -3.95 19.22 10.00
CA SER A 451 -4.80 20.38 9.77
C SER A 451 -5.85 20.53 10.88
N ASN A 452 -6.13 21.76 11.28
CA ASN A 452 -7.22 22.08 12.20
C ASN A 452 -8.61 21.61 11.69
N ASP A 453 -8.66 21.04 10.48
CA ASP A 453 -9.82 20.76 9.67
C ASP A 453 -10.05 19.25 9.41
N TRP A 454 -9.14 18.31 9.76
CA TRP A 454 -9.36 16.88 9.51
C TRP A 454 -8.94 15.89 10.65
N PRO A 455 -9.83 15.01 11.12
CA PRO A 455 -11.27 15.07 10.89
C PRO A 455 -11.83 16.37 11.50
N THR A 456 -12.85 16.96 10.87
CA THR A 456 -13.53 18.17 11.38
C THR A 456 -14.23 17.95 12.75
N THR A 457 -14.13 16.75 13.33
CA THR A 457 -14.72 16.33 14.60
C THR A 457 -13.78 16.54 15.80
N ASN A 458 -14.32 16.42 17.01
CA ASN A 458 -13.54 16.59 18.24
C ASN A 458 -12.75 15.33 18.62
N SER A 459 -12.91 14.22 17.89
CA SER A 459 -12.18 12.97 18.14
C SER A 459 -10.68 13.12 17.92
N GLY A 460 -10.24 14.11 17.14
CA GLY A 460 -8.83 14.33 16.82
C GLY A 460 -8.18 13.11 16.14
N GLN A 461 -6.87 13.19 15.93
CA GLN A 461 -6.06 12.06 15.48
C GLN A 461 -5.25 11.51 16.66
N CYS A 462 -5.84 10.56 17.39
CA CYS A 462 -5.18 9.89 18.50
C CYS A 462 -4.43 8.64 18.04
N VAL A 463 -3.76 7.92 18.94
CA VAL A 463 -3.15 6.62 18.60
C VAL A 463 -4.22 5.58 18.22
N VAL A 464 -5.30 5.51 18.99
CA VAL A 464 -6.50 4.75 18.65
C VAL A 464 -7.64 5.73 18.40
N GLY A 465 -8.27 5.68 17.25
CA GLY A 465 -9.42 6.56 17.02
C GLY A 465 -10.32 6.15 15.87
N GLY A 466 -11.34 6.98 15.65
CA GLY A 466 -12.28 6.80 14.57
C GLY A 466 -13.55 7.63 14.75
N VAL A 467 -14.14 8.00 13.61
CA VAL A 467 -15.47 8.62 13.56
C VAL A 467 -16.45 7.63 12.96
N TYR A 468 -17.45 7.26 13.74
CA TYR A 468 -18.34 6.14 13.47
C TYR A 468 -19.77 6.59 13.18
N GLY A 469 -20.22 6.47 11.93
CA GLY A 469 -21.57 6.81 11.49
C GLY A 469 -22.42 5.61 11.05
N SER A 470 -21.97 4.40 11.37
CA SER A 470 -22.48 3.15 10.82
C SER A 470 -23.56 2.50 11.69
N SER A 471 -24.32 1.57 11.13
CA SER A 471 -25.28 0.71 11.82
C SER A 471 -24.66 -0.57 12.40
N SER A 472 -23.47 -0.97 11.98
CA SER A 472 -22.74 -2.11 12.55
C SER A 472 -22.49 -1.93 14.04
N VAL A 473 -22.56 -3.00 14.80
CA VAL A 473 -22.22 -3.01 16.23
C VAL A 473 -20.81 -3.57 16.38
N LYS A 474 -19.90 -2.79 16.98
CA LYS A 474 -18.57 -3.27 17.32
C LYS A 474 -18.56 -3.84 18.73
N SER A 475 -18.11 -5.08 18.91
CA SER A 475 -18.08 -5.69 20.24
C SER A 475 -16.93 -6.63 20.53
N ASN A 476 -16.55 -6.74 21.80
CA ASN A 476 -15.51 -7.66 22.27
C ASN A 476 -14.13 -7.41 21.63
N TYR A 477 -13.81 -6.15 21.34
CA TYR A 477 -12.51 -5.76 20.80
C TYR A 477 -11.45 -5.75 21.91
N ARG A 478 -10.24 -6.21 21.59
CA ARG A 478 -9.07 -6.14 22.48
C ARG A 478 -7.90 -5.45 21.80
N ILE A 479 -7.62 -4.23 22.24
CA ILE A 479 -6.44 -3.46 21.83
C ILE A 479 -5.51 -3.40 23.04
N HIS A 480 -4.32 -3.95 22.93
CA HIS A 480 -3.47 -4.23 24.07
C HIS A 480 -1.99 -4.02 23.78
N ASN A 481 -1.21 -3.58 24.76
CA ASN A 481 0.25 -3.43 24.63
C ASN A 481 0.64 -2.54 23.44
N ILE A 482 0.36 -1.25 23.56
CA ILE A 482 0.67 -0.24 22.54
C ILE A 482 1.79 0.64 23.07
N PHE A 483 2.93 0.68 22.40
CA PHE A 483 4.14 1.39 22.83
C PHE A 483 4.37 2.58 21.91
N VAL A 484 4.46 3.78 22.48
CA VAL A 484 4.52 5.04 21.73
C VAL A 484 5.76 5.79 22.17
N GLU A 485 6.78 5.80 21.31
CA GLU A 485 8.13 6.25 21.70
C GLU A 485 8.41 7.73 21.39
N THR A 486 7.52 8.38 20.62
CA THR A 486 7.66 9.77 20.20
C THR A 486 6.40 10.57 20.49
N ALA A 487 6.51 11.90 20.33
CA ALA A 487 5.42 12.84 20.53
C ALA A 487 4.10 12.39 19.86
N CYS A 488 3.01 12.38 20.62
CA CYS A 488 1.66 12.13 20.12
C CYS A 488 0.67 13.14 20.69
N SER A 489 -0.43 13.37 19.99
CA SER A 489 -1.43 14.37 20.41
C SER A 489 -2.43 13.86 21.45
N CYS A 490 -2.77 12.56 21.42
CA CYS A 490 -3.69 11.90 22.33
C CYS A 490 -3.63 10.37 22.19
N ALA A 491 -4.11 9.65 23.22
CA ALA A 491 -4.21 8.19 23.25
C ALA A 491 -5.45 7.67 22.51
N VAL A 492 -6.64 8.13 22.89
CA VAL A 492 -7.92 7.57 22.39
C VAL A 492 -8.92 8.64 21.99
N GLY A 493 -9.44 8.55 20.76
CA GLY A 493 -10.39 9.48 20.17
C GLY A 493 -11.52 8.78 19.42
N LEU A 494 -12.63 8.49 20.11
CA LEU A 494 -13.80 7.78 19.54
C LEU A 494 -15.05 8.65 19.54
N GLU A 495 -15.65 8.80 18.37
CA GLU A 495 -16.91 9.53 18.21
C GLU A 495 -17.91 8.73 17.39
N ILE A 496 -19.06 8.36 17.98
CA ILE A 496 -20.23 7.89 17.24
C ILE A 496 -21.11 9.11 16.92
N ASN A 497 -21.46 9.25 15.65
CA ASN A 497 -22.27 10.36 15.16
C ASN A 497 -23.04 9.95 13.91
N LYS A 498 -24.37 9.93 13.99
CA LYS A 498 -25.25 9.66 12.85
C LYS A 498 -25.16 10.73 11.74
N ALA A 499 -24.49 11.84 11.99
CA ALA A 499 -24.19 12.89 11.02
C ALA A 499 -22.72 12.89 10.58
N ALA A 500 -21.94 11.84 10.87
CA ALA A 500 -20.64 11.63 10.26
C ALA A 500 -20.76 11.63 8.72
N PHE A 501 -19.66 11.97 8.04
CA PHE A 501 -19.65 12.05 6.58
C PHE A 501 -19.92 10.69 5.94
N SER A 502 -19.34 9.63 6.49
CA SER A 502 -19.42 8.22 6.07
C SER A 502 -20.56 7.44 6.75
N ARG A 503 -21.75 8.05 6.90
CA ARG A 503 -22.85 7.44 7.68
C ARG A 503 -23.64 6.35 6.93
N HIS A 504 -23.82 5.20 7.57
CA HIS A 504 -24.62 4.04 7.10
C HIS A 504 -25.66 3.64 8.13
N LEU A 505 -26.67 4.48 8.27
CA LEU A 505 -27.70 4.28 9.27
C LEU A 505 -28.57 3.06 8.96
N THR A 506 -29.20 2.49 9.99
CA THR A 506 -30.29 1.54 9.80
C THR A 506 -31.44 2.20 9.02
N PRO A 507 -32.40 1.45 8.46
CA PRO A 507 -33.60 2.04 7.84
C PRO A 507 -34.36 3.01 8.75
N GLN A 508 -34.24 2.87 10.07
CA GLN A 508 -34.85 3.73 11.09
C GLN A 508 -33.99 4.97 11.43
N GLY A 509 -32.83 5.15 10.79
CA GLY A 509 -31.92 6.26 11.03
C GLY A 509 -31.03 6.09 12.26
N CYS A 510 -30.75 4.84 12.66
CA CYS A 510 -29.96 4.52 13.85
C CYS A 510 -28.50 4.20 13.52
N VAL A 511 -27.62 4.37 14.50
CA VAL A 511 -26.20 4.01 14.44
C VAL A 511 -25.91 2.89 15.44
N GLY A 512 -25.05 1.95 15.08
CA GLY A 512 -24.64 0.87 15.95
C GLY A 512 -23.70 1.35 17.06
N SER A 513 -23.65 0.57 18.13
CA SER A 513 -22.88 0.86 19.34
C SER A 513 -21.50 0.19 19.31
N ILE A 514 -20.59 0.71 20.13
CA ILE A 514 -19.35 0.03 20.51
C ILE A 514 -19.58 -0.54 21.92
N LYS A 515 -19.33 -1.84 22.14
CA LYS A 515 -19.62 -2.53 23.40
C LYS A 515 -18.48 -3.43 23.85
N ASN A 516 -18.21 -3.51 25.15
CA ASN A 516 -17.24 -4.44 25.72
C ASN A 516 -15.88 -4.39 24.99
N MET A 517 -15.32 -3.19 24.88
CA MET A 517 -14.03 -2.95 24.23
C MET A 517 -12.98 -2.69 25.30
N SER A 518 -11.78 -3.24 25.11
CA SER A 518 -10.63 -2.95 25.97
C SER A 518 -9.52 -2.31 25.15
N ILE A 519 -9.03 -1.16 25.62
CA ILE A 519 -7.85 -0.46 25.09
C ILE A 519 -6.88 -0.31 26.27
N THR A 520 -6.02 -1.28 26.46
CA THR A 520 -5.27 -1.46 27.71
C THR A 520 -3.78 -1.52 27.48
N ASN A 521 -3.00 -1.16 28.49
CA ASN A 521 -1.53 -1.18 28.45
C ASN A 521 -0.98 -0.34 27.29
N MET A 522 -1.43 0.91 27.18
CA MET A 522 -0.78 1.89 26.32
C MET A 522 0.37 2.55 27.08
N PHE A 523 1.57 2.58 26.54
CA PHE A 523 2.74 3.20 27.16
C PHE A 523 3.24 4.31 26.26
N PHE A 524 3.37 5.51 26.82
CA PHE A 524 3.86 6.69 26.12
C PHE A 524 5.11 7.17 26.84
N ASP A 525 6.23 7.19 26.12
CA ASP A 525 7.51 7.62 26.67
C ASP A 525 7.53 9.13 26.95
N GLU A 526 6.63 9.87 26.30
CA GLU A 526 6.49 11.31 26.43
C GLU A 526 5.06 11.74 26.85
N GLU A 527 4.95 12.93 27.44
CA GLU A 527 3.64 13.57 27.63
C GLU A 527 3.03 13.97 26.29
N PHE A 528 1.70 14.09 26.26
CA PHE A 528 0.99 14.50 25.04
C PHE A 528 1.48 15.87 24.55
N PHE A 529 1.83 15.92 23.26
CA PHE A 529 2.34 17.13 22.64
C PHE A 529 1.20 18.04 22.21
N THR A 530 1.10 19.22 22.84
CA THR A 530 0.03 20.20 22.60
C THR A 530 0.49 21.43 21.81
N GLY A 531 1.69 21.41 21.23
CA GLY A 531 2.42 22.59 20.75
C GLY A 531 1.88 23.30 19.48
N GLY A 532 0.80 22.81 18.87
CA GLY A 532 0.29 23.40 17.61
C GLY A 532 -1.14 23.03 17.22
N ALA A 533 -1.72 21.94 17.75
CA ALA A 533 -3.07 21.52 17.41
C ALA A 533 -4.12 22.12 18.35
N THR A 534 -5.25 22.57 17.80
CA THR A 534 -6.40 23.06 18.57
C THR A 534 -7.24 21.92 19.20
N ARG A 535 -6.91 20.65 18.88
CA ARG A 535 -7.71 19.44 19.18
C ARG A 535 -6.87 18.29 19.76
N THR A 536 -6.17 18.52 20.85
CA THR A 536 -5.18 17.59 21.45
C THR A 536 -5.76 16.74 22.60
N ASN A 537 -7.05 16.43 22.58
CA ASN A 537 -7.70 15.83 23.74
C ASN A 537 -8.19 14.43 23.42
N ASN A 538 -7.91 13.49 24.33
CA ASN A 538 -8.63 12.24 24.35
C ASN A 538 -10.13 12.52 24.40
N PHE A 539 -10.90 11.88 23.53
CA PHE A 539 -12.30 12.23 23.32
C PHE A 539 -13.14 10.97 23.20
N LEU A 540 -14.24 10.93 23.93
CA LEU A 540 -15.21 9.84 23.83
C LEU A 540 -16.61 10.42 23.75
N ARG A 541 -17.37 10.00 22.74
CA ARG A 541 -18.77 10.40 22.62
C ARG A 541 -19.57 9.39 21.81
N GLY A 542 -20.66 8.88 22.38
CA GLY A 542 -21.70 8.20 21.60
C GLY A 542 -22.64 9.18 20.85
N GLU A 543 -23.65 8.64 20.16
CA GLU A 543 -24.69 9.41 19.47
C GLU A 543 -25.50 10.27 20.47
N ARG A 544 -25.69 11.54 20.13
CA ARG A 544 -26.28 12.53 21.05
C ARG A 544 -27.80 12.50 21.05
N ASN A 545 -28.40 12.24 19.89
CA ASN A 545 -29.82 12.32 19.67
C ASN A 545 -30.28 11.08 18.89
N PRO A 546 -30.19 9.87 19.48
CA PRO A 546 -30.74 8.68 18.83
C PRO A 546 -32.23 8.90 18.53
N GLY A 547 -32.69 8.40 17.38
CA GLY A 547 -34.12 8.42 17.06
C GLY A 547 -34.92 7.65 18.11
N SER A 548 -36.22 7.95 18.27
CA SER A 548 -37.06 7.25 19.26
C SER A 548 -37.22 5.75 19.03
N LEU A 549 -36.90 5.28 17.82
CA LEU A 549 -36.89 3.86 17.44
C LEU A 549 -35.51 3.20 17.64
N CYS A 550 -34.48 3.98 17.92
CA CYS A 550 -33.12 3.52 18.12
C CYS A 550 -32.98 3.06 19.58
N THR A 551 -32.89 1.75 19.78
CA THR A 551 -32.87 1.13 21.11
C THR A 551 -31.78 0.05 21.18
N GLY A 552 -31.28 -0.20 22.38
CA GLY A 552 -30.24 -1.21 22.62
C GLY A 552 -28.98 -0.94 21.80
N ASP A 553 -28.59 -1.92 20.99
CA ASP A 553 -27.37 -1.88 20.21
C ASP A 553 -27.32 -0.77 19.15
N PHE A 554 -28.47 -0.23 18.76
CA PHE A 554 -28.56 0.82 17.76
C PHE A 554 -28.76 2.22 18.36
N GLU A 555 -28.51 2.39 19.66
CA GLU A 555 -28.54 3.72 20.31
C GLU A 555 -27.29 4.55 20.03
N GLY A 556 -26.25 3.96 19.42
CA GLY A 556 -24.96 4.62 19.19
C GLY A 556 -24.18 4.86 20.48
N LYS A 557 -24.24 3.95 21.44
CA LYS A 557 -23.50 4.08 22.71
C LYS A 557 -22.08 3.54 22.58
N ILE A 558 -21.18 4.03 23.43
CA ILE A 558 -19.88 3.40 23.70
C ILE A 558 -19.97 2.80 25.11
N SER A 559 -20.38 1.55 25.23
CA SER A 559 -20.62 0.91 26.54
C SER A 559 -19.49 -0.02 26.94
N ASP A 560 -19.23 -0.09 28.25
CA ASP A 560 -18.32 -1.07 28.84
C ASP A 560 -16.90 -1.00 28.22
N LEU A 561 -16.45 0.25 27.96
CA LEU A 561 -15.11 0.54 27.49
C LEU A 561 -14.15 0.55 28.68
N THR A 562 -13.06 -0.21 28.57
CA THR A 562 -11.97 -0.20 29.54
C THR A 562 -10.73 0.43 28.93
N ILE A 563 -10.13 1.41 29.62
CA ILE A 563 -8.90 2.08 29.17
C ILE A 563 -7.82 1.97 30.25
N SER A 564 -6.60 1.60 29.85
CA SER A 564 -5.41 1.79 30.70
C SER A 564 -4.22 2.25 29.88
N GLY A 565 -3.45 3.17 30.46
CA GLY A 565 -2.19 3.60 29.87
C GLY A 565 -1.32 4.35 30.87
N ASP A 566 -0.03 4.41 30.59
CA ASP A 566 1.00 5.15 31.31
C ASP A 566 1.57 6.20 30.37
N VAL A 567 1.39 7.47 30.73
CA VAL A 567 1.89 8.62 29.99
C VAL A 567 3.03 9.21 30.79
N ASN A 568 4.26 8.95 30.36
CA ASN A 568 5.48 9.44 30.98
C ASN A 568 5.51 9.23 32.52
N GLY A 569 5.17 8.01 32.97
CA GLY A 569 5.15 7.60 34.37
C GLY A 569 3.86 7.96 35.13
N ARG A 570 2.84 8.50 34.45
CA ARG A 570 1.52 8.83 35.02
C ARG A 570 0.42 8.03 34.35
N ALA A 571 -0.38 7.34 35.17
CA ALA A 571 -1.55 6.62 34.67
C ALA A 571 -2.59 7.55 34.00
N LEU A 572 -3.11 7.11 32.85
CA LEU A 572 -4.29 7.69 32.21
C LEU A 572 -5.49 7.62 33.14
N SER A 573 -6.27 8.69 33.15
CA SER A 573 -7.37 8.87 34.07
C SER A 573 -8.55 9.54 33.39
N ARG A 574 -9.70 9.55 34.08
CA ARG A 574 -10.90 10.25 33.60
C ARG A 574 -10.66 11.72 33.26
N SER A 575 -9.77 12.42 33.97
CA SER A 575 -9.47 13.84 33.74
C SER A 575 -8.76 14.10 32.42
N ASP A 576 -8.12 13.10 31.83
CA ASP A 576 -7.43 13.22 30.54
C ASP A 576 -8.41 13.18 29.35
N PHE A 577 -9.70 12.90 29.61
CA PHE A 577 -10.72 12.66 28.59
C PHE A 577 -11.82 13.71 28.60
N ILE A 578 -12.08 14.27 27.43
CA ILE A 578 -13.30 15.04 27.18
C ILE A 578 -14.44 14.07 26.91
N VAL A 579 -15.33 13.97 27.89
CA VAL A 579 -16.66 13.40 27.71
C VAL A 579 -17.68 14.45 28.11
N PRO A 580 -18.34 15.11 27.13
CA PRO A 580 -19.13 16.28 27.42
C PRO A 580 -20.21 15.97 28.46
N ARG A 581 -20.32 16.80 29.51
CA ARG A 581 -21.20 16.54 30.67
C ARG A 581 -22.66 16.25 30.29
N LYS A 582 -23.15 16.85 29.21
CA LYS A 582 -24.51 16.62 28.68
C LYS A 582 -24.71 15.24 28.05
N PHE A 583 -23.63 14.51 27.78
CA PHE A 583 -23.60 13.24 27.05
C PHE A 583 -22.88 12.13 27.83
N VAL A 584 -22.70 12.26 29.15
CA VAL A 584 -22.11 11.19 29.98
C VAL A 584 -22.88 9.87 29.82
N GLY A 585 -24.19 9.93 29.59
CA GLY A 585 -25.02 8.75 29.34
C GLY A 585 -24.78 8.04 28.01
N THR A 586 -23.99 8.62 27.09
CA THR A 586 -23.65 7.97 25.81
C THR A 586 -22.38 7.13 25.89
N VAL A 587 -21.64 7.20 27.01
CA VAL A 587 -20.46 6.38 27.30
C VAL A 587 -20.61 5.66 28.66
N PRO A 588 -21.63 4.78 28.84
CA PRO A 588 -21.89 4.13 30.12
C PRO A 588 -20.80 3.11 30.47
N ASN A 589 -20.58 2.91 31.77
CA ASN A 589 -19.65 1.93 32.32
C ASN A 589 -18.20 2.06 31.82
N LEU A 590 -17.76 3.28 31.50
CA LEU A 590 -16.35 3.57 31.21
C LEU A 590 -15.48 3.30 32.45
N VAL A 591 -14.49 2.44 32.31
CA VAL A 591 -13.54 2.08 33.37
C VAL A 591 -12.14 2.53 32.98
N PHE A 592 -11.42 3.11 33.95
CA PHE A 592 -9.99 3.37 33.85
C PHE A 592 -9.26 2.43 34.79
N GLU A 593 -8.31 1.66 34.26
CA GLU A 593 -7.49 0.73 35.02
C GLU A 593 -6.03 1.22 35.06
N SER A 594 -5.28 0.70 36.02
CA SER A 594 -3.82 0.84 35.98
C SER A 594 -3.25 -0.03 34.88
N VAL A 595 -2.15 0.39 34.28
CA VAL A 595 -1.36 -0.52 33.44
C VAL A 595 -0.90 -1.70 34.28
N THR A 596 -0.91 -2.90 33.72
CA THR A 596 -0.11 -3.98 34.31
C THR A 596 1.36 -3.60 34.18
N VAL A 597 2.21 -4.09 35.10
CA VAL A 597 3.66 -3.85 35.03
C VAL A 597 4.12 -3.98 33.59
N ASP A 598 4.81 -2.95 33.11
CA ASP A 598 5.34 -2.87 31.76
C ASP A 598 5.97 -4.23 31.40
N PRO A 599 5.37 -5.03 30.50
CA PRO A 599 5.79 -6.40 30.32
C PRO A 599 7.25 -6.36 29.86
N PRO A 600 8.20 -6.97 30.61
CA PRO A 600 9.60 -6.93 30.19
C PRO A 600 9.67 -7.47 28.78
N SER A 601 10.37 -6.77 27.89
CA SER A 601 10.57 -7.21 26.51
C SER A 601 11.04 -8.64 26.55
N THR A 602 10.12 -9.56 26.23
CA THR A 602 10.40 -10.99 26.26
C THR A 602 11.30 -11.25 25.08
N THR A 603 12.60 -11.11 25.32
CA THR A 603 13.59 -11.79 24.48
C THR A 603 13.21 -13.26 24.57
N THR A 604 12.79 -13.83 23.43
CA THR A 604 12.62 -15.27 23.30
C THR A 604 13.99 -15.90 23.43
N SER A 605 14.48 -16.01 24.66
CA SER A 605 15.68 -16.76 24.98
C SER A 605 15.32 -18.21 24.74
N THR A 606 15.66 -18.74 23.56
CA THR A 606 15.51 -20.16 23.24
C THR A 606 16.42 -20.95 24.18
N SER A 607 15.93 -21.25 25.38
CA SER A 607 16.63 -22.14 26.31
C SER A 607 16.65 -23.52 25.65
N THR A 608 17.81 -23.91 25.15
CA THR A 608 18.10 -25.21 24.55
C THR A 608 17.94 -26.30 25.60
N THR A 609 16.71 -26.77 25.80
CA THR A 609 16.46 -28.04 26.48
C THR A 609 16.77 -29.13 25.48
N SER A 610 17.88 -29.83 25.70
CA SER A 610 18.34 -30.95 24.88
C SER A 610 17.43 -32.16 25.09
N THR A 611 16.30 -32.19 24.37
CA THR A 611 15.45 -33.39 24.27
C THR A 611 16.17 -34.41 23.39
N THR A 612 16.68 -35.45 24.01
CA THR A 612 17.25 -36.61 23.32
C THR A 612 16.11 -37.43 22.73
N SER A 613 15.74 -37.16 21.48
CA SER A 613 14.76 -37.96 20.74
C SER A 613 15.43 -39.23 20.20
N SER A 614 15.06 -40.37 20.77
CA SER A 614 15.42 -41.70 20.26
C SER A 614 14.64 -42.01 18.98
N THR A 615 15.32 -42.03 17.84
CA THR A 615 14.74 -42.44 16.55
C THR A 615 14.48 -43.94 16.54
N THR A 616 13.20 -44.33 16.45
CA THR A 616 12.80 -45.73 16.19
C THR A 616 12.59 -45.89 14.69
N THR A 617 13.49 -46.62 14.03
CA THR A 617 13.39 -46.94 12.60
C THR A 617 12.30 -48.00 12.40
N THR A 618 11.23 -47.67 11.69
CA THR A 618 10.24 -48.65 11.21
C THR A 618 10.41 -48.78 9.71
N THR A 619 10.86 -49.95 9.26
CA THR A 619 11.09 -50.30 7.85
C THR A 619 9.76 -50.77 7.24
N THR A 620 9.26 -50.06 6.24
CA THR A 620 8.09 -50.48 5.44
C THR A 620 8.58 -50.86 4.05
N GLU A 621 8.44 -52.15 3.69
CA GLU A 621 8.76 -52.68 2.36
C GLU A 621 7.79 -52.14 1.28
N LEU A 622 8.34 -51.72 0.14
CA LEU A 622 7.61 -51.39 -1.10
C LEU A 622 7.40 -52.66 -1.96
N PRO A 623 6.25 -52.82 -2.65
CA PRO A 623 6.05 -53.89 -3.61
C PRO A 623 6.70 -53.56 -4.98
N PRO A 624 6.98 -54.57 -5.82
CA PRO A 624 7.76 -54.40 -7.05
C PRO A 624 6.88 -53.90 -8.20
N THR A 625 7.37 -52.90 -8.95
CA THR A 625 6.73 -52.43 -10.19
C THR A 625 7.45 -52.97 -11.42
N THR A 626 6.68 -53.67 -12.24
CA THR A 626 7.04 -54.38 -13.46
C THR A 626 7.41 -53.43 -14.60
N THR A 627 8.53 -53.69 -15.27
CA THR A 627 8.94 -52.99 -16.50
C THR A 627 8.39 -53.72 -17.73
N THR A 628 7.61 -53.04 -18.57
CA THR A 628 7.15 -53.55 -19.87
C THR A 628 7.87 -52.81 -20.99
N THR A 629 8.69 -53.54 -21.75
CA THR A 629 9.42 -53.05 -22.91
C THR A 629 8.57 -53.26 -24.17
N THR A 630 8.27 -52.20 -24.92
CA THR A 630 7.67 -52.29 -26.24
C THR A 630 8.59 -51.63 -27.27
N THR A 631 9.19 -52.46 -28.13
CA THR A 631 9.92 -52.08 -29.34
C THR A 631 8.97 -51.86 -30.51
N THR A 632 9.09 -50.76 -31.24
CA THR A 632 8.59 -50.66 -32.62
C THR A 632 9.54 -49.85 -33.51
N SER A 633 9.54 -50.26 -34.77
CA SER A 633 10.57 -50.17 -35.80
C SER A 633 10.60 -48.90 -36.65
N THR A 634 11.79 -48.71 -37.21
CA THR A 634 12.30 -47.78 -38.22
C THR A 634 11.48 -47.66 -39.51
N THR A 635 11.31 -46.42 -40.03
CA THR A 635 11.32 -46.11 -41.47
C THR A 635 11.80 -44.65 -41.73
N THR A 636 12.71 -44.51 -42.68
CA THR A 636 13.09 -43.30 -43.46
C THR A 636 13.02 -43.76 -44.95
N PRO A 637 13.09 -42.92 -46.00
CA PRO A 637 13.15 -41.44 -46.08
C PRO A 637 12.25 -40.84 -47.18
N ILE A 638 11.98 -39.52 -47.15
CA ILE A 638 11.73 -38.72 -48.37
C ILE A 638 12.35 -37.33 -48.22
N THR A 639 13.31 -37.04 -49.11
CA THR A 639 13.91 -35.73 -49.34
C THR A 639 13.03 -34.95 -50.32
N THR A 640 12.60 -33.74 -49.97
CA THR A 640 11.94 -32.83 -50.92
C THR A 640 12.81 -31.60 -51.14
N THR A 641 13.33 -31.50 -52.37
CA THR A 641 14.03 -30.34 -52.91
C THR A 641 12.99 -29.32 -53.36
N THR A 642 13.11 -28.06 -52.93
CA THR A 642 12.31 -26.95 -53.51
C THR A 642 13.23 -25.85 -53.99
N THR A 643 13.10 -25.57 -55.28
CA THR A 643 13.89 -24.65 -56.10
C THR A 643 13.53 -23.20 -55.80
N THR A 644 14.54 -22.35 -55.56
CA THR A 644 14.38 -20.91 -55.43
C THR A 644 14.43 -20.26 -56.82
N THR A 645 13.33 -19.67 -57.27
CA THR A 645 13.30 -18.80 -58.45
C THR A 645 13.30 -17.34 -58.01
N THR A 646 14.40 -16.64 -58.29
CA THR A 646 14.54 -15.19 -58.10
C THR A 646 13.91 -14.47 -59.30
N SER A 647 12.81 -13.75 -59.08
CA SER A 647 12.24 -12.79 -60.02
C SER A 647 12.47 -11.38 -59.51
N THR A 648 13.29 -10.61 -60.24
CA THR A 648 13.51 -9.18 -59.99
C THR A 648 12.39 -8.39 -60.64
N SER A 649 11.46 -7.83 -59.86
CA SER A 649 10.51 -6.83 -60.34
C SER A 649 10.87 -5.45 -59.78
N THR A 650 11.14 -4.50 -60.67
CA THR A 650 11.36 -3.10 -60.32
C THR A 650 10.01 -2.44 -60.06
N THR A 651 9.65 -2.26 -58.78
CA THR A 651 8.42 -1.56 -58.39
C THR A 651 8.76 -0.11 -58.04
N VAL A 652 8.13 0.83 -58.75
CA VAL A 652 8.19 2.26 -58.45
C VAL A 652 7.54 2.50 -57.09
N THR A 653 8.31 2.92 -56.10
CA THR A 653 7.82 3.24 -54.75
C THR A 653 7.12 4.59 -54.76
N THR A 654 5.80 4.60 -54.89
CA THR A 654 4.98 5.72 -54.41
C THR A 654 4.69 5.46 -52.94
N THR A 655 5.32 6.20 -52.03
CA THR A 655 5.05 6.13 -50.59
C THR A 655 3.57 6.45 -50.36
N PRO A 656 2.75 5.52 -49.85
CA PRO A 656 1.37 5.83 -49.48
C PRO A 656 1.39 6.89 -48.38
N SER A 657 0.65 7.97 -48.59
CA SER A 657 0.40 8.96 -47.54
C SER A 657 -0.48 8.31 -46.47
N ASN A 658 0.10 7.92 -45.33
CA ASN A 658 -0.62 7.38 -44.16
C ASN A 658 -1.41 8.47 -43.41
N LYS A 659 -2.21 9.26 -44.14
CA LYS A 659 -3.07 10.28 -43.56
C LYS A 659 -4.45 9.71 -43.26
N VAL A 660 -4.93 9.94 -42.05
CA VAL A 660 -6.26 9.59 -41.56
C VAL A 660 -7.10 10.86 -41.55
N ARG A 661 -8.30 10.80 -42.15
CA ARG A 661 -9.25 11.91 -42.11
C ARG A 661 -10.08 11.82 -40.85
N VAL A 662 -9.91 12.78 -39.94
CA VAL A 662 -10.63 12.85 -38.66
C VAL A 662 -11.74 13.89 -38.75
N LYS A 663 -12.96 13.53 -38.33
CA LYS A 663 -14.06 14.48 -38.14
C LYS A 663 -14.05 14.97 -36.69
N ILE A 664 -13.92 16.28 -36.51
CA ILE A 664 -14.02 16.95 -35.21
C ILE A 664 -15.41 17.58 -35.10
N VAL A 665 -16.15 17.26 -34.04
CA VAL A 665 -17.46 17.84 -33.74
C VAL A 665 -17.43 18.55 -32.38
N ILE A 666 -17.73 19.84 -32.39
CA ILE A 666 -17.85 20.67 -31.18
C ILE A 666 -19.34 20.96 -30.97
N GLU A 667 -19.93 20.41 -29.93
CA GLU A 667 -21.30 20.73 -29.53
C GLU A 667 -21.30 22.05 -28.72
N THR A 668 -22.32 22.90 -28.88
CA THR A 668 -22.47 24.12 -28.09
C THR A 668 -23.93 24.37 -27.73
N PRO A 669 -24.24 24.74 -26.48
CA PRO A 669 -25.60 25.15 -26.10
C PRO A 669 -25.96 26.54 -26.64
N TYR A 670 -24.98 27.29 -27.16
CA TYR A 670 -25.16 28.63 -27.72
C TYR A 670 -25.36 28.59 -29.24
N ASP A 671 -26.15 29.54 -29.76
CA ASP A 671 -26.36 29.77 -31.19
C ASP A 671 -25.02 29.85 -31.94
N PRO A 672 -24.71 28.89 -32.83
CA PRO A 672 -23.41 28.78 -33.49
C PRO A 672 -23.17 29.90 -34.51
N THR A 673 -24.17 30.74 -34.80
CA THR A 673 -23.97 31.95 -35.61
C THR A 673 -23.38 33.11 -34.81
N LYS A 674 -23.33 33.01 -33.47
CA LYS A 674 -22.88 34.07 -32.55
C LYS A 674 -21.55 33.79 -31.87
N VAL A 675 -20.98 32.60 -32.06
CA VAL A 675 -19.70 32.19 -31.48
C VAL A 675 -18.73 31.85 -32.61
N SER A 676 -17.42 32.02 -32.39
CA SER A 676 -16.41 31.70 -33.39
C SER A 676 -15.36 30.77 -32.80
N TRP A 677 -15.19 29.60 -33.41
CA TRP A 677 -14.26 28.59 -32.90
C TRP A 677 -13.12 28.35 -33.88
N LYS A 678 -11.93 28.13 -33.33
CA LYS A 678 -10.73 27.71 -34.05
C LYS A 678 -10.12 26.53 -33.32
N VAL A 679 -9.75 25.50 -34.08
CA VAL A 679 -8.96 24.38 -33.57
C VAL A 679 -7.53 24.57 -34.07
N LYS A 680 -6.58 24.65 -33.14
CA LYS A 680 -5.16 24.64 -33.47
C LYS A 680 -4.59 23.24 -33.26
N ILE A 681 -3.90 22.70 -34.26
CA ILE A 681 -3.29 21.36 -34.25
C ILE A 681 -1.78 21.51 -34.34
N GLY A 682 -1.08 21.06 -33.31
CA GLY A 682 0.36 21.26 -33.17
C GLY A 682 0.74 22.75 -33.14
N SER A 683 1.83 23.12 -33.81
CA SER A 683 2.35 24.49 -33.79
C SER A 683 1.67 25.45 -34.77
N THR A 684 0.98 24.96 -35.81
CA THR A 684 0.77 25.75 -37.04
C THR A 684 -0.59 25.61 -37.72
N ASN A 685 -1.30 24.50 -37.58
CA ASN A 685 -2.53 24.29 -38.34
C ASN A 685 -3.74 24.83 -37.58
N ILE A 686 -4.32 25.94 -38.04
CA ILE A 686 -5.58 26.48 -37.52
C ILE A 686 -6.69 26.13 -38.49
N VAL A 687 -7.68 25.38 -38.03
CA VAL A 687 -8.84 25.00 -38.82
C VAL A 687 -10.10 25.58 -38.18
N THR A 688 -10.92 26.25 -38.99
CA THR A 688 -12.22 26.80 -38.57
C THR A 688 -13.35 25.88 -39.01
N GLY A 689 -14.20 25.46 -38.08
CA GLY A 689 -15.41 24.70 -38.41
C GLY A 689 -16.51 25.59 -39.00
N LYS A 690 -17.43 24.99 -39.75
CA LYS A 690 -18.68 25.66 -40.14
C LYS A 690 -19.78 25.28 -39.16
N ALA A 691 -20.65 26.24 -38.83
CA ALA A 691 -21.86 25.98 -38.08
C ALA A 691 -22.70 24.93 -38.84
N SER A 692 -23.06 23.85 -38.14
CA SER A 692 -23.84 22.73 -38.65
C SER A 692 -25.04 22.51 -37.72
N THR A 693 -26.23 22.42 -38.29
CA THR A 693 -27.45 22.01 -37.57
C THR A 693 -27.43 20.48 -37.43
N MET A 694 -26.98 19.98 -36.28
CA MET A 694 -26.91 18.55 -36.00
C MET A 694 -28.15 18.09 -35.22
N THR A 695 -29.20 17.67 -35.94
CA THR A 695 -30.46 17.13 -35.38
C THR A 695 -31.19 18.07 -34.40
N SER A 696 -32.47 17.79 -34.11
CA SER A 696 -33.45 18.78 -33.64
C SER A 696 -33.26 19.34 -32.21
N THR A 697 -32.12 19.11 -31.54
CA THR A 697 -31.90 19.59 -30.16
C THR A 697 -30.53 20.23 -29.88
N ASN A 698 -29.47 19.97 -30.66
CA ASN A 698 -28.14 20.55 -30.43
C ASN A 698 -27.58 21.24 -31.69
N SER A 699 -26.95 22.39 -31.52
CA SER A 699 -26.23 23.11 -32.58
C SER A 699 -24.72 22.97 -32.36
N GLY A 700 -23.92 22.87 -33.43
CA GLY A 700 -22.48 22.63 -33.28
C GLY A 700 -21.64 23.07 -34.47
N TYR A 701 -20.34 22.82 -34.39
CA TYR A 701 -19.38 23.02 -35.47
C TYR A 701 -18.76 21.69 -35.86
N GLU A 702 -18.60 21.48 -37.16
CA GLU A 702 -17.85 20.34 -37.67
C GLU A 702 -16.71 20.79 -38.59
N THR A 703 -15.60 20.06 -38.52
CA THR A 703 -14.51 20.18 -39.48
C THR A 703 -13.84 18.83 -39.71
N PHE A 704 -13.16 18.70 -40.85
CA PHE A 704 -12.37 17.52 -41.18
C PHE A 704 -10.90 17.92 -41.27
N VAL A 705 -10.02 17.08 -40.71
CA VAL A 705 -8.58 17.29 -40.80
C VAL A 705 -7.90 15.99 -41.19
N ASP A 706 -6.97 16.07 -42.15
CA ASP A 706 -6.13 14.94 -42.53
C ASP A 706 -4.86 14.97 -41.66
N LEU A 707 -4.69 13.96 -40.79
CA LEU A 707 -3.60 13.83 -39.82
C LEU A 707 -2.74 12.62 -40.13
N ASP A 708 -1.43 12.69 -39.86
CA ASP A 708 -0.52 11.55 -40.08
C ASP A 708 -0.70 10.53 -38.95
N ALA A 709 -0.91 9.25 -39.30
CA ALA A 709 -1.04 8.19 -38.32
C ALA A 709 0.27 8.00 -37.51
N GLY A 710 0.15 7.73 -36.22
CA GLY A 710 1.27 7.46 -35.31
C GLY A 710 1.92 8.71 -34.68
N ILE A 711 1.41 9.92 -34.95
CA ILE A 711 1.89 11.18 -34.35
C ILE A 711 0.93 11.64 -33.24
N ARG A 712 1.48 12.10 -32.11
CA ARG A 712 0.70 12.75 -31.05
C ARG A 712 0.41 14.19 -31.42
N TYR A 713 -0.86 14.57 -31.46
CA TYR A 713 -1.30 15.92 -31.78
C TYR A 713 -1.86 16.61 -30.53
N LYS A 714 -1.50 17.89 -30.37
CA LYS A 714 -2.12 18.79 -29.40
C LYS A 714 -3.25 19.54 -30.09
N PHE A 715 -4.44 19.51 -29.50
CA PHE A 715 -5.58 20.29 -29.95
C PHE A 715 -5.84 21.41 -28.95
N VAL A 716 -6.02 22.62 -29.46
CA VAL A 716 -6.38 23.78 -28.65
C VAL A 716 -7.66 24.38 -29.21
N VAL A 717 -8.67 24.47 -28.36
CA VAL A 717 -9.96 25.07 -28.69
C VAL A 717 -9.91 26.55 -28.31
N ILE A 718 -10.10 27.41 -29.30
CA ILE A 718 -10.01 28.87 -29.13
C ILE A 718 -11.35 29.49 -29.51
N ASP A 719 -11.94 30.24 -28.59
CA ASP A 719 -13.11 31.09 -28.83
C ASP A 719 -12.74 32.56 -28.56
N ASN A 720 -13.07 33.45 -29.51
CA ASN A 720 -12.75 34.88 -29.45
C ASN A 720 -11.28 35.16 -29.06
N ASN A 721 -10.35 34.39 -29.64
CA ASN A 721 -8.89 34.43 -29.38
C ASN A 721 -8.48 34.10 -27.93
N THR A 722 -9.37 33.54 -27.12
CA THR A 722 -9.06 33.01 -25.78
C THR A 722 -9.03 31.49 -25.84
N ILE A 723 -7.99 30.87 -25.27
CA ILE A 723 -7.93 29.41 -25.12
C ILE A 723 -9.03 29.01 -24.13
N LYS A 724 -9.96 28.18 -24.60
CA LYS A 724 -11.04 27.64 -23.77
C LYS A 724 -10.71 26.26 -23.28
N ASP A 725 -9.98 25.48 -24.08
CA ASP A 725 -9.68 24.09 -23.79
C ASP A 725 -8.41 23.62 -24.50
N THR A 726 -7.78 22.57 -23.99
CA THR A 726 -6.58 21.94 -24.53
C THR A 726 -6.54 20.45 -24.21
N PHE A 727 -6.42 19.61 -25.22
CA PHE A 727 -6.32 18.15 -25.06
C PHE A 727 -5.31 17.54 -26.06
N TRP A 728 -4.96 16.27 -25.84
CA TRP A 728 -3.93 15.55 -26.60
C TRP A 728 -4.52 14.27 -27.20
N GLU A 729 -4.13 13.90 -28.42
CA GLU A 729 -4.56 12.63 -29.02
C GLU A 729 -3.42 11.91 -29.73
N VAL A 730 -3.47 10.57 -29.70
CA VAL A 730 -2.59 9.68 -30.46
C VAL A 730 -3.42 8.86 -31.44
N LEU A 731 -3.10 8.94 -32.73
CA LEU A 731 -3.78 8.17 -33.77
C LEU A 731 -3.01 6.88 -34.07
N ARG A 732 -3.65 5.71 -33.94
CA ARG A 732 -3.05 4.40 -34.29
C ARG A 732 -3.93 3.69 -35.33
N GLY A 733 -3.58 3.80 -36.61
CA GLY A 733 -4.38 3.25 -37.70
C GLY A 733 -5.71 4.00 -37.88
N SER A 734 -6.83 3.29 -38.00
CA SER A 734 -8.18 3.87 -38.12
C SER A 734 -8.83 4.22 -36.77
N ASN A 735 -8.16 4.00 -35.64
CA ASN A 735 -8.71 4.19 -34.30
C ASN A 735 -8.13 5.46 -33.65
N VAL A 736 -9.00 6.28 -33.08
CA VAL A 736 -8.64 7.47 -32.29
C VAL A 736 -8.62 7.08 -30.81
N LEU A 737 -7.48 7.24 -30.14
CA LEU A 737 -7.39 7.15 -28.68
C LEU A 737 -7.31 8.57 -28.12
N VAL A 738 -8.31 8.94 -27.32
CA VAL A 738 -8.38 10.25 -26.64
C VAL A 738 -7.74 10.09 -25.26
N ASP A 739 -6.81 10.99 -24.94
CA ASP A 739 -6.18 11.08 -23.61
C ASP A 739 -6.26 12.54 -23.16
N GLY A 740 -7.18 12.84 -22.23
CA GLY A 740 -7.39 14.20 -21.77
C GLY A 740 -8.37 14.32 -20.59
N ASP A 741 -7.85 14.94 -19.52
CA ASP A 741 -8.56 15.43 -18.34
C ASP A 741 -9.60 16.49 -18.77
N CYS A 742 -10.88 16.14 -18.67
CA CYS A 742 -11.99 17.05 -18.90
C CYS A 742 -12.74 17.30 -17.60
N ASN A 743 -12.06 17.97 -16.67
CA ASN A 743 -12.72 18.67 -15.58
C ASN A 743 -13.74 19.68 -16.14
N CYS A 744 -15.00 19.24 -16.19
CA CYS A 744 -16.23 20.01 -16.44
C CYS A 744 -16.55 20.41 -17.90
N ARG A 745 -16.93 19.46 -18.79
CA ARG A 745 -18.03 19.57 -19.81
C ARG A 745 -18.05 18.38 -20.81
N LYS A 746 -19.22 17.76 -21.02
CA LYS A 746 -19.47 16.51 -21.79
C LYS A 746 -19.46 16.60 -23.35
N GLU A 747 -18.91 17.63 -23.99
CA GLU A 747 -19.42 18.07 -25.32
C GLU A 747 -18.45 18.03 -26.51
N VAL A 748 -17.54 17.06 -26.59
CA VAL A 748 -16.75 16.80 -27.83
C VAL A 748 -16.84 15.33 -28.23
N LYS A 749 -17.28 15.05 -29.46
CA LYS A 749 -17.41 13.69 -30.02
C LYS A 749 -16.59 13.56 -31.30
N TYR A 750 -15.89 12.44 -31.46
CA TYR A 750 -15.10 12.13 -32.66
C TYR A 750 -15.71 10.97 -33.43
N PHE A 751 -15.63 11.05 -34.76
CA PHE A 751 -16.05 9.99 -35.66
C PHE A 751 -14.96 9.77 -36.72
N THR A 752 -14.50 8.53 -36.88
CA THR A 752 -13.67 8.13 -38.02
C THR A 752 -14.56 7.87 -39.23
N LEU A 753 -14.13 8.27 -40.43
CA LEU A 753 -14.79 7.94 -41.70
C LEU A 753 -14.10 6.77 -42.40
#